data_AF-A0A1G3QRA9-F1
#
_entry.id   AF-A0A1G3QRA9-F1
#
_cell.length_a   1.000
_cell.length_b   1.000
_cell.length_c   1.000
_cell.angle_alpha   90.00
_cell.angle_beta   90.00
_cell.angle_gamma   90.00
#
_symmetry.space_group_name_H-M   'P 1'
#
loop_
_entity.id
_entity.type
_entity.pdbx_description
1 polymer ?
#
loop_
_entity_poly.entity_id
_entity_poly.type
_entity_poly.pdbx_seq_one_letter_code
_entity_poly.pdbx_strand_id
1 'polypeptide(L)'
;MSIKRKFQRIIKFLVESNNGDDPLTGTQAARLFNPDDSDETSKARNLIASFLILLSGPQALGFKDSRDYLRNMAGANQDTAAQFFLKVMEYIFLEIETAYRHDPDFRKSFDDLHDSIIRGFPLSDAAAAQNKIGEVFFPEGASETTSEDRIGLLREKRRVRISSLNSDPVRSPGREVLFTSNALLTVGSAFKRERKGVGAGTEQETRAIEGEEQIHWYDHPIPVGIEPERNELLHGIKNLSRALEFEERIGAKEPGRNIDLVLSVSVTHRSLHSIARTWIESELSNAGGTAGINLYVFTEADAVRLMEEILIPAAKRYFSGSDSGPLREIFGVDGEYGRHYSFLKAIARFWSVFISPEIRATFKIDLDQVFPQEELVARTGASAFQHLVTPLWGARGTDSSGNRVYMGMIAGSLVNKKDIASSLFAPDVVFPRQEPAGDEWIFRSAVPQAVSTEAEMMARYGPGREFDGTGSCIQRVHVTGGTNGILVEALRRYRPFTPSCVGRAEDQAYLLSVIFKSGAEGYLRYVHAPGLVMRHDAEAFAGRKAGQGGTGKIIGDYIRTLLFSKYAQALPWPAGAVKDAVDPFTGCFISRIPVTIVCLRFALKAAQLFGSSEPEQGMDFFTEGVKRLSDMIELFTSRENFFHEIYEREKYGWDLYYDILDFLERKIDEGDSYAIQLGDTARDIIKSLRLKIDNLLE
;
A
#
# COMPACT_ATOMS: atom_id res chain seq x y z
N MET A 1 -13.52 2.68 39.74
CA MET A 1 -12.24 3.26 39.24
C MET A 1 -12.54 4.01 37.94
N SER A 2 -11.95 5.19 37.69
CA SER A 2 -12.20 5.88 36.41
C SER A 2 -11.57 5.13 35.23
N ILE A 3 -12.15 5.27 34.02
CA ILE A 3 -11.64 4.66 32.78
C ILE A 3 -10.17 5.03 32.57
N LYS A 4 -9.84 6.31 32.76
CA LYS A 4 -8.46 6.83 32.74
C LYS A 4 -7.51 6.06 33.67
N ARG A 5 -7.92 5.78 34.92
CA ARG A 5 -7.08 5.03 35.87
C ARG A 5 -6.87 3.57 35.47
N LYS A 6 -7.90 2.94 34.89
CA LYS A 6 -7.78 1.57 34.35
C LYS A 6 -6.77 1.54 33.20
N PHE A 7 -6.89 2.47 32.25
CA PHE A 7 -5.97 2.59 31.12
C PHE A 7 -4.54 2.86 31.58
N GLN A 8 -4.34 3.81 32.50
CA GLN A 8 -3.04 4.10 33.09
C GLN A 8 -2.38 2.86 33.71
N ARG A 9 -3.16 2.01 34.37
CA ARG A 9 -2.66 0.75 34.95
C ARG A 9 -2.27 -0.27 33.87
N ILE A 10 -3.01 -0.35 32.76
CA ILE A 10 -2.66 -1.19 31.61
C ILE A 10 -1.34 -0.71 31.00
N ILE A 11 -1.19 0.60 30.75
CA ILE A 11 0.07 1.13 30.19
C ILE A 11 1.24 0.88 31.14
N LYS A 12 1.06 1.15 32.44
CA LYS A 12 2.06 0.84 33.46
C LYS A 12 2.52 -0.61 33.40
N PHE A 13 1.59 -1.55 33.26
CA PHE A 13 1.88 -2.98 33.14
C PHE A 13 2.73 -3.32 31.90
N LEU A 14 2.58 -2.57 30.80
CA LEU A 14 3.35 -2.80 29.56
C LEU A 14 4.80 -2.27 29.64
N VAL A 15 5.04 -1.16 30.37
CA VAL A 15 6.32 -0.40 30.30
C VAL A 15 7.10 -0.34 31.62
N GLU A 16 6.55 -0.87 32.72
CA GLU A 16 7.25 -0.99 33.99
C GLU A 16 7.41 -2.45 34.42
N SER A 17 8.53 -2.72 35.11
CA SER A 17 8.79 -4.00 35.76
C SER A 17 7.74 -4.30 36.82
N ASN A 18 7.20 -5.52 36.80
CA ASN A 18 6.28 -6.01 37.82
C ASN A 18 6.97 -7.11 38.61
N ASN A 19 7.02 -6.99 39.93
CA ASN A 19 7.56 -8.02 40.84
C ASN A 19 9.02 -8.47 40.57
N GLY A 20 9.85 -7.65 39.92
CA GLY A 20 11.25 -7.95 39.62
C GLY A 20 11.49 -8.49 38.21
N ASP A 21 10.42 -8.78 37.45
CA ASP A 21 10.50 -9.17 36.04
C ASP A 21 10.70 -7.95 35.14
N ASP A 22 11.35 -8.14 33.99
CA ASP A 22 11.49 -7.10 32.98
C ASP A 22 10.11 -6.69 32.41
N PRO A 23 9.94 -5.43 31.96
CA PRO A 23 8.69 -5.01 31.31
C PRO A 23 8.38 -5.89 30.11
N LEU A 24 7.08 -6.17 29.87
CA LEU A 24 6.63 -6.98 28.73
C LEU A 24 7.20 -6.49 27.39
N THR A 25 7.17 -5.18 27.18
CA THR A 25 7.66 -4.55 25.95
C THR A 25 9.18 -4.57 25.81
N GLY A 26 9.91 -5.08 26.82
CA GLY A 26 11.36 -5.08 26.89
C GLY A 26 11.98 -3.71 27.19
N THR A 27 11.16 -2.66 27.36
CA THR A 27 11.65 -1.29 27.55
C THR A 27 11.11 -0.68 28.83
N GLN A 28 12.01 -0.36 29.77
CA GLN A 28 11.65 0.30 31.02
C GLN A 28 11.71 1.81 30.87
N ALA A 29 10.55 2.46 30.70
CA ALA A 29 10.47 3.89 30.43
C ALA A 29 11.22 4.75 31.48
N ALA A 30 11.11 4.39 32.77
CA ALA A 30 11.81 5.09 33.85
C ALA A 30 13.35 4.97 33.79
N ARG A 31 13.91 3.92 33.19
CA ARG A 31 15.37 3.79 33.00
C ARG A 31 15.87 4.64 31.82
N LEU A 32 15.02 4.93 30.84
CA LEU A 32 15.36 5.78 29.70
C LEU A 32 15.32 7.27 30.04
N PHE A 33 14.59 7.66 31.09
CA PHE A 33 14.47 9.06 31.48
C PHE A 33 15.68 9.50 32.30
N ASN A 34 16.53 10.33 31.70
CA ASN A 34 17.64 11.00 32.38
C ASN A 34 17.67 12.48 31.96
N PRO A 35 16.97 13.38 32.67
CA PRO A 35 16.78 14.77 32.26
C PRO A 35 18.05 15.63 32.35
N ASP A 36 19.11 15.13 32.98
CA ASP A 36 20.41 15.81 33.06
C ASP A 36 21.18 15.74 31.73
N ASP A 37 20.86 14.75 30.87
CA ASP A 37 21.43 14.63 29.53
C ASP A 37 20.77 15.65 28.58
N SER A 38 21.58 16.49 27.93
CA SER A 38 21.11 17.69 27.23
C SER A 38 21.41 17.72 25.72
N ASP A 39 22.07 16.70 25.17
CA ASP A 39 22.21 16.59 23.71
C ASP A 39 20.86 16.26 23.04
N GLU A 40 20.76 16.51 21.74
CA GLU A 40 19.50 16.34 20.98
C GLU A 40 18.95 14.91 21.02
N THR A 41 19.84 13.90 20.97
CA THR A 41 19.43 12.49 21.03
C THR A 41 18.85 12.17 22.40
N SER A 42 19.51 12.64 23.46
CA SER A 42 19.03 12.47 24.84
C SER A 42 17.73 13.23 25.10
N LYS A 43 17.55 14.43 24.54
CA LYS A 43 16.27 15.16 24.60
C LYS A 43 15.14 14.34 23.98
N ALA A 44 15.32 13.82 22.76
CA ALA A 44 14.32 12.98 22.10
C ALA A 44 13.97 11.73 22.93
N ARG A 45 14.99 11.04 23.45
CA ARG A 45 14.82 9.91 24.39
C ARG A 45 14.00 10.31 25.62
N ASN A 46 14.33 11.43 26.24
CA ASN A 46 13.66 11.93 27.44
C ASN A 46 12.19 12.32 27.19
N LEU A 47 11.87 12.86 26.01
CA LEU A 47 10.50 13.16 25.60
C LEU A 47 9.66 11.88 25.46
N ILE A 48 10.19 10.85 24.79
CA ILE A 48 9.54 9.54 24.66
C ILE A 48 9.33 8.87 26.02
N ALA A 49 10.37 8.84 26.86
CA ALA A 49 10.30 8.26 28.19
C ALA A 49 9.25 8.99 29.05
N SER A 50 9.25 10.32 29.02
CA SER A 50 8.29 11.15 29.74
C SER A 50 6.86 10.87 29.30
N PHE A 51 6.62 10.77 27.99
CA PHE A 51 5.30 10.45 27.45
C PHE A 51 4.76 9.10 27.97
N LEU A 52 5.57 8.03 27.91
CA LEU A 52 5.19 6.70 28.41
C LEU A 52 4.93 6.68 29.93
N ILE A 53 5.76 7.39 30.71
CA ILE A 53 5.59 7.53 32.17
C ILE A 53 4.29 8.27 32.49
N LEU A 54 3.98 9.35 31.77
CA LEU A 54 2.76 10.12 32.00
C LEU A 54 1.49 9.35 31.62
N LEU A 55 1.55 8.54 30.55
CA LEU A 55 0.46 7.62 30.21
C LEU A 55 0.25 6.53 31.26
N SER A 56 1.29 6.15 32.01
CA SER A 56 1.22 5.19 33.14
C SER A 56 0.60 5.78 34.42
N GLY A 57 0.46 7.10 34.47
CA GLY A 57 -0.25 7.83 35.52
C GLY A 57 0.54 8.10 36.81
N PRO A 58 -0.05 8.77 37.81
CA PRO A 58 0.67 9.30 38.97
C PRO A 58 1.39 8.29 39.88
N GLN A 59 1.12 7.00 39.69
CA GLN A 59 1.74 5.90 40.43
C GLN A 59 2.96 5.31 39.71
N ALA A 60 3.33 5.88 38.55
CA ALA A 60 4.51 5.50 37.77
C ALA A 60 5.79 6.08 38.36
N LEU A 61 6.91 5.36 38.20
CA LEU A 61 8.21 5.84 38.66
C LEU A 61 8.64 7.04 37.80
N GLY A 62 9.08 8.13 38.44
CA GLY A 62 9.50 9.36 37.74
C GLY A 62 8.37 10.29 37.27
N PHE A 63 7.10 9.98 37.60
CA PHE A 63 5.94 10.74 37.06
C PHE A 63 6.03 12.26 37.23
N LYS A 64 6.41 12.73 38.42
CA LYS A 64 6.47 14.17 38.70
C LYS A 64 7.54 14.85 37.84
N ASP A 65 8.73 14.25 37.80
CA ASP A 65 9.89 14.82 37.10
C ASP A 65 9.66 14.81 35.58
N SER A 66 9.12 13.72 35.03
CA SER A 66 8.72 13.64 33.62
C SER A 66 7.65 14.66 33.24
N ARG A 67 6.66 14.89 34.12
CA ARG A 67 5.61 15.90 33.89
C ARG A 67 6.20 17.29 33.82
N ASP A 68 7.06 17.61 34.78
CA ASP A 68 7.64 18.94 34.91
C ASP A 68 8.64 19.19 33.76
N TYR A 69 9.41 18.17 33.36
CA TYR A 69 10.26 18.18 32.16
C TYR A 69 9.46 18.46 30.88
N LEU A 70 8.44 17.64 30.59
CA LEU A 70 7.68 17.76 29.34
C LEU A 70 6.96 19.13 29.24
N ARG A 71 6.41 19.63 30.35
CA ARG A 71 5.78 20.97 30.40
C ARG A 71 6.78 22.10 30.23
N ASN A 72 7.97 21.99 30.81
CA ASN A 72 9.02 22.99 30.64
C ASN A 72 9.49 23.05 29.18
N MET A 73 9.71 21.88 28.56
CA MET A 73 10.08 21.78 27.15
C MET A 73 9.00 22.40 26.24
N ALA A 74 7.73 22.04 26.44
CA ALA A 74 6.63 22.57 25.61
C ALA A 74 6.38 24.07 25.81
N GLY A 75 6.54 24.57 27.03
CA GLY A 75 6.25 25.95 27.41
C GLY A 75 7.42 26.89 27.25
N ALA A 76 8.44 26.75 28.10
CA ALA A 76 9.58 27.67 28.15
C ALA A 76 10.51 27.51 26.94
N ASN A 77 10.70 26.27 26.46
CA ASN A 77 11.59 25.99 25.33
C ASN A 77 10.85 25.97 23.99
N GLN A 78 9.52 26.07 24.00
CA GLN A 78 8.67 26.01 22.80
C GLN A 78 8.94 24.78 21.91
N ASP A 79 9.32 23.66 22.52
CA ASP A 79 9.64 22.43 21.80
C ASP A 79 8.37 21.83 21.19
N THR A 80 8.34 21.70 19.87
CA THR A 80 7.17 21.23 19.12
C THR A 80 6.88 19.76 19.35
N ALA A 81 7.90 18.93 19.58
CA ALA A 81 7.72 17.51 19.90
C ALA A 81 7.11 17.34 21.30
N ALA A 82 7.53 18.14 22.28
CA ALA A 82 6.94 18.17 23.61
C ALA A 82 5.46 18.60 23.57
N GLN A 83 5.13 19.62 22.78
CA GLN A 83 3.75 20.06 22.55
C GLN A 83 2.91 18.97 21.89
N PHE A 84 3.47 18.28 20.88
CA PHE A 84 2.85 17.13 20.25
C PHE A 84 2.50 16.05 21.28
N PHE A 85 3.45 15.61 22.12
CA PHE A 85 3.19 14.58 23.13
C PHE A 85 2.11 14.98 24.14
N LEU A 86 2.09 16.22 24.59
CA LEU A 86 1.03 16.72 25.49
C LEU A 86 -0.34 16.67 24.81
N LYS A 87 -0.43 17.12 23.56
CA LYS A 87 -1.67 17.14 22.77
C LYS A 87 -2.19 15.71 22.51
N VAL A 88 -1.33 14.79 22.06
CA VAL A 88 -1.77 13.42 21.77
C VAL A 88 -2.16 12.63 23.02
N MET A 89 -1.59 12.93 24.20
CA MET A 89 -2.07 12.35 25.45
C MET A 89 -3.57 12.64 25.69
N GLU A 90 -4.02 13.86 25.40
CA GLU A 90 -5.42 14.24 25.56
C GLU A 90 -6.31 13.46 24.59
N TYR A 91 -5.88 13.33 23.33
CA TYR A 91 -6.59 12.54 22.32
C TYR A 91 -6.68 11.06 22.66
N ILE A 92 -5.60 10.46 23.18
CA ILE A 92 -5.61 9.06 23.62
C ILE A 92 -6.65 8.83 24.72
N PHE A 93 -6.67 9.66 25.75
CA PHE A 93 -7.63 9.50 26.84
C PHE A 93 -9.07 9.68 26.35
N LEU A 94 -9.31 10.66 25.47
CA LEU A 94 -10.62 10.89 24.87
C LEU A 94 -11.08 9.72 24.00
N GLU A 95 -10.18 9.17 23.18
CA GLU A 95 -10.46 8.05 22.27
C GLU A 95 -10.79 6.78 23.06
N ILE A 96 -10.00 6.45 24.09
CA ILE A 96 -10.26 5.31 24.99
C ILE A 96 -11.59 5.47 25.72
N GLU A 97 -11.88 6.67 26.24
CA GLU A 97 -13.14 6.95 26.92
C GLU A 97 -14.34 6.84 25.97
N THR A 98 -14.19 7.29 24.74
CA THR A 98 -15.21 7.20 23.69
C THR A 98 -15.47 5.75 23.30
N ALA A 99 -14.42 4.97 23.00
CA ALA A 99 -14.53 3.56 22.69
C ALA A 99 -15.17 2.77 23.85
N TYR A 100 -14.71 2.99 25.09
CA TYR A 100 -15.26 2.33 26.28
C TYR A 100 -16.76 2.60 26.49
N ARG A 101 -17.24 3.79 26.12
CA ARG A 101 -18.66 4.16 26.28
C ARG A 101 -19.56 3.62 25.17
N HIS A 102 -19.07 3.58 23.94
CA HIS A 102 -19.91 3.34 22.76
C HIS A 102 -19.71 1.97 22.11
N ASP A 103 -18.65 1.24 22.48
CA ASP A 103 -18.36 -0.10 21.98
C ASP A 103 -18.39 -1.12 23.13
N PRO A 104 -19.48 -1.91 23.26
CA PRO A 104 -19.62 -2.92 24.32
C PRO A 104 -18.54 -4.00 24.31
N ASP A 105 -18.05 -4.39 23.13
CA ASP A 105 -17.05 -5.44 22.98
C ASP A 105 -15.67 -4.93 23.39
N PHE A 106 -15.35 -3.69 23.03
CA PHE A 106 -14.16 -3.01 23.54
C PHE A 106 -14.21 -2.87 25.06
N ARG A 107 -15.33 -2.40 25.61
CA ARG A 107 -15.52 -2.25 27.06
C ARG A 107 -15.27 -3.56 27.81
N LYS A 108 -15.86 -4.66 27.32
CA LYS A 108 -15.69 -5.99 27.90
C LYS A 108 -14.22 -6.42 27.89
N SER A 109 -13.59 -6.37 26.72
CA SER A 109 -12.18 -6.77 26.55
C SER A 109 -11.24 -5.94 27.43
N PHE A 110 -11.51 -4.63 27.51
CA PHE A 110 -10.75 -3.68 28.32
C PHE A 110 -10.87 -3.97 29.82
N ASP A 111 -12.08 -4.22 30.31
CA ASP A 111 -12.33 -4.57 31.71
C ASP A 111 -11.72 -5.92 32.08
N ASP A 112 -11.84 -6.92 31.18
CA ASP A 112 -11.26 -8.24 31.40
C ASP A 112 -9.72 -8.18 31.44
N LEU A 113 -9.07 -7.41 30.57
CA LEU A 113 -7.61 -7.22 30.61
C LEU A 113 -7.19 -6.55 31.93
N HIS A 114 -7.86 -5.46 32.30
CA HIS A 114 -7.56 -4.76 33.54
C HIS A 114 -7.71 -5.65 34.78
N ASP A 115 -8.79 -6.43 34.86
CA ASP A 115 -9.05 -7.30 35.99
C ASP A 115 -8.04 -8.46 36.05
N SER A 116 -7.60 -8.96 34.90
CA SER A 116 -6.55 -9.98 34.81
C SER A 116 -5.20 -9.44 35.32
N ILE A 117 -4.86 -8.19 35.01
CA ILE A 117 -3.67 -7.51 35.55
C ILE A 117 -3.75 -7.39 37.08
N ILE A 118 -4.91 -7.05 37.64
CA ILE A 118 -5.09 -6.95 39.10
C ILE A 118 -4.92 -8.31 39.81
N ARG A 119 -5.37 -9.40 39.17
CA ARG A 119 -5.36 -10.74 39.78
C ARG A 119 -3.99 -11.43 39.74
N GLY A 120 -2.96 -10.79 39.19
CA GLY A 120 -1.63 -11.39 39.02
C GLY A 120 -1.55 -12.15 37.70
N PHE A 121 -1.53 -11.40 36.61
CA PHE A 121 -1.44 -11.91 35.26
C PHE A 121 -0.23 -12.84 35.09
N PRO A 122 -0.40 -14.10 34.66
CA PRO A 122 0.71 -15.03 34.55
C PRO A 122 1.55 -14.68 33.31
N LEU A 123 2.63 -13.92 33.53
CA LEU A 123 3.62 -13.57 32.50
C LEU A 123 4.38 -14.80 31.96
N SER A 124 4.23 -15.96 32.59
CA SER A 124 4.86 -17.22 32.17
C SER A 124 4.31 -17.77 30.85
N ASP A 125 3.14 -17.30 30.40
CA ASP A 125 2.55 -17.66 29.10
C ASP A 125 2.42 -16.40 28.23
N ALA A 126 3.46 -16.13 27.44
CA ALA A 126 3.53 -14.97 26.55
C ALA A 126 2.41 -14.96 25.49
N ALA A 127 1.96 -16.13 25.04
CA ALA A 127 0.90 -16.25 24.05
C ALA A 127 -0.48 -15.89 24.64
N ALA A 128 -0.80 -16.40 25.83
CA ALA A 128 -2.02 -16.00 26.55
C ALA A 128 -1.99 -14.50 26.89
N ALA A 129 -0.81 -13.99 27.26
CA ALA A 129 -0.61 -12.57 27.50
C ALA A 129 -0.89 -11.70 26.27
N GLN A 130 -0.28 -12.08 25.15
CA GLN A 130 -0.44 -11.40 23.88
C GLN A 130 -1.90 -11.44 23.41
N ASN A 131 -2.60 -12.57 23.57
CA ASN A 131 -4.01 -12.67 23.23
C ASN A 131 -4.86 -11.68 24.04
N LYS A 132 -4.69 -11.61 25.36
CA LYS A 132 -5.48 -10.68 26.20
C LYS A 132 -5.21 -9.21 25.89
N ILE A 133 -3.96 -8.85 25.64
CA ILE A 133 -3.58 -7.50 25.24
C ILE A 133 -4.15 -7.20 23.84
N GLY A 134 -4.05 -8.17 22.93
CA GLY A 134 -4.57 -8.11 21.57
C GLY A 134 -6.09 -7.89 21.53
N GLU A 135 -6.88 -8.53 22.38
CA GLU A 135 -8.34 -8.31 22.43
C GLU A 135 -8.73 -6.82 22.58
N VAL A 136 -7.89 -6.03 23.25
CA VAL A 136 -8.10 -4.59 23.44
C VAL A 136 -7.49 -3.78 22.30
N PHE A 137 -6.22 -4.02 21.97
CA PHE A 137 -5.44 -3.16 21.07
C PHE A 137 -5.43 -3.64 19.61
N PHE A 138 -5.49 -4.94 19.37
CA PHE A 138 -5.34 -5.55 18.05
C PHE A 138 -6.04 -6.92 17.96
N PRO A 139 -7.38 -6.94 17.95
CA PRO A 139 -8.16 -8.18 18.09
C PRO A 139 -7.97 -9.14 16.92
N GLU A 140 -7.51 -8.67 15.77
CA GLU A 140 -7.23 -9.49 14.57
C GLU A 140 -5.97 -10.36 14.77
N GLY A 141 -5.07 -9.92 15.64
CA GLY A 141 -3.91 -10.70 16.07
C GLY A 141 -4.24 -11.71 17.17
N ALA A 142 -5.26 -11.43 17.98
CA ALA A 142 -5.68 -12.27 19.09
C ALA A 142 -6.51 -13.47 18.61
N SER A 143 -6.11 -14.67 18.99
CA SER A 143 -6.92 -15.86 18.74
C SER A 143 -6.50 -17.04 19.61
N GLU A 144 -7.48 -17.78 20.11
CA GLU A 144 -7.27 -19.07 20.78
C GLU A 144 -7.27 -20.25 19.78
N THR A 145 -7.59 -20.01 18.51
CA THR A 145 -7.63 -21.06 17.48
C THR A 145 -6.26 -21.28 16.84
N THR A 146 -6.05 -22.50 16.33
CA THR A 146 -4.82 -22.85 15.63
C THR A 146 -4.68 -22.07 14.32
N SER A 147 -3.44 -21.91 13.85
CA SER A 147 -3.19 -21.28 12.54
C SER A 147 -3.90 -22.03 11.41
N GLU A 148 -3.93 -23.37 11.44
CA GLU A 148 -4.65 -24.17 10.44
C GLU A 148 -6.15 -23.87 10.41
N ASP A 149 -6.79 -23.77 11.58
CA ASP A 149 -8.22 -23.47 11.67
C ASP A 149 -8.53 -22.06 11.16
N ARG A 150 -7.69 -21.07 11.50
CA ARG A 150 -7.83 -19.69 11.00
C ARG A 150 -7.74 -19.64 9.48
N ILE A 151 -6.81 -20.39 8.90
CA ILE A 151 -6.65 -20.51 7.45
C ILE A 151 -7.89 -21.14 6.81
N GLY A 152 -8.40 -22.24 7.38
CA GLY A 152 -9.61 -22.91 6.90
C GLY A 152 -10.86 -22.03 6.95
N LEU A 153 -11.08 -21.34 8.08
CA LEU A 153 -12.19 -20.40 8.26
C LEU A 153 -12.10 -19.23 7.27
N LEU A 154 -10.90 -18.70 7.03
CA LEU A 154 -10.72 -17.63 6.06
C LEU A 154 -10.97 -18.12 4.63
N ARG A 155 -10.53 -19.33 4.25
CA ARG A 155 -10.85 -19.92 2.94
C ARG A 155 -12.34 -20.07 2.73
N GLU A 156 -13.08 -20.52 3.73
CA GLU A 156 -14.54 -20.62 3.64
C GLU A 156 -15.18 -19.24 3.50
N LYS A 157 -14.75 -18.26 4.30
CA LYS A 157 -15.19 -16.85 4.16
C LYS A 157 -14.91 -16.29 2.77
N ARG A 158 -13.80 -16.68 2.13
CA ARG A 158 -13.42 -16.23 0.78
C ARG A 158 -13.98 -17.12 -0.35
N ARG A 159 -14.71 -18.19 -0.05
CA ARG A 159 -15.29 -19.06 -1.07
C ARG A 159 -16.31 -18.32 -1.92
N VAL A 160 -16.23 -18.56 -3.22
CA VAL A 160 -17.26 -18.19 -4.19
C VAL A 160 -17.72 -19.44 -4.93
N ARG A 161 -19.04 -19.64 -4.99
CA ARG A 161 -19.69 -20.64 -5.83
C ARG A 161 -19.92 -20.03 -7.21
N ILE A 162 -19.29 -20.58 -8.23
CA ILE A 162 -19.31 -20.04 -9.60
C ILE A 162 -20.65 -20.42 -10.23
N SER A 163 -21.36 -19.42 -10.77
CA SER A 163 -22.60 -19.61 -11.51
C SER A 163 -22.39 -19.56 -13.02
N SER A 164 -21.41 -18.79 -13.48
CA SER A 164 -20.99 -18.76 -14.88
C SER A 164 -19.54 -18.30 -14.99
N LEU A 165 -18.79 -18.95 -15.86
CA LEU A 165 -17.47 -18.49 -16.28
C LEU A 165 -17.60 -17.30 -17.24
N ASN A 166 -16.53 -16.53 -17.39
CA ASN A 166 -16.48 -15.50 -18.42
C ASN A 166 -16.63 -16.15 -19.80
N SER A 167 -17.67 -15.78 -20.55
CA SER A 167 -17.94 -16.29 -21.89
C SER A 167 -16.98 -15.71 -22.94
N ASP A 168 -16.29 -14.63 -22.61
CA ASP A 168 -15.32 -14.00 -23.48
C ASP A 168 -14.08 -13.57 -22.65
N PRO A 169 -13.22 -14.52 -22.26
CA PRO A 169 -11.99 -14.20 -21.54
C PRO A 169 -10.99 -13.46 -22.44
N VAL A 170 -9.95 -12.89 -21.82
CA VAL A 170 -8.73 -12.49 -22.53
C VAL A 170 -8.16 -13.72 -23.25
N ARG A 171 -7.77 -13.57 -24.52
CA ARG A 171 -7.27 -14.66 -25.38
C ARG A 171 -5.82 -14.45 -25.80
N SER A 172 -5.41 -13.19 -26.00
CA SER A 172 -4.07 -12.78 -26.39
C SER A 172 -3.60 -11.67 -25.46
N PRO A 173 -2.97 -11.99 -24.31
CA PRO A 173 -2.55 -10.99 -23.34
C PRO A 173 -1.62 -9.93 -23.93
N GLY A 174 -0.75 -10.29 -24.88
CA GLY A 174 0.13 -9.34 -25.55
C GLY A 174 -0.58 -8.30 -26.43
N ARG A 175 -1.88 -8.47 -26.70
CA ARG A 175 -2.70 -7.57 -27.52
C ARG A 175 -3.85 -6.94 -26.72
N GLU A 176 -4.45 -7.69 -25.81
CA GLU A 176 -5.67 -7.30 -25.08
C GLU A 176 -5.38 -6.76 -23.68
N VAL A 177 -4.16 -6.88 -23.15
CA VAL A 177 -3.77 -6.37 -21.82
C VAL A 177 -2.82 -5.20 -21.96
N LEU A 178 -3.19 -4.06 -21.38
CA LEU A 178 -2.28 -2.95 -21.17
C LEU A 178 -1.47 -3.22 -19.91
N PHE A 179 -0.15 -3.37 -20.05
CA PHE A 179 0.71 -3.53 -18.88
C PHE A 179 1.03 -2.16 -18.31
N THR A 180 1.03 -2.04 -16.99
CA THR A 180 1.35 -0.79 -16.30
C THR A 180 2.38 -1.01 -15.19
N SER A 181 3.21 0.00 -14.96
CA SER A 181 4.25 -0.01 -13.93
C SER A 181 4.55 1.43 -13.50
N ASN A 182 5.21 1.59 -12.35
CA ASN A 182 5.69 2.88 -11.88
C ASN A 182 7.22 2.88 -11.69
N ALA A 183 7.84 4.03 -11.96
CA ALA A 183 9.20 4.36 -11.56
C ALA A 183 9.13 5.56 -10.60
N LEU A 184 9.62 5.35 -9.38
CA LEU A 184 9.63 6.36 -8.32
C LEU A 184 11.06 6.86 -8.20
N LEU A 185 11.33 8.14 -8.46
CA LEU A 185 12.70 8.67 -8.50
C LEU A 185 13.00 9.53 -7.28
N THR A 186 14.23 9.43 -6.77
CA THR A 186 14.72 10.26 -5.68
C THR A 186 16.14 10.77 -5.94
N VAL A 187 16.61 11.67 -5.08
CA VAL A 187 17.98 12.19 -5.13
C VAL A 187 18.93 11.13 -4.53
N GLY A 188 20.07 10.91 -5.18
CA GLY A 188 21.11 10.03 -4.65
C GLY A 188 21.78 10.62 -3.42
N SER A 189 21.79 9.90 -2.29
CA SER A 189 22.62 10.27 -1.15
C SER A 189 24.10 10.12 -1.52
N ALA A 190 24.83 11.23 -1.56
CA ALA A 190 26.27 11.31 -1.86
C ALA A 190 26.66 10.53 -3.12
N PHE A 191 26.52 11.18 -4.28
CA PHE A 191 27.20 10.81 -5.53
C PHE A 191 28.60 10.25 -5.21
N LYS A 192 28.80 8.93 -5.36
CA LYS A 192 30.16 8.42 -5.51
C LYS A 192 30.68 9.05 -6.79
N ARG A 193 31.55 10.04 -6.60
CA ARG A 193 32.27 10.77 -7.65
C ARG A 193 32.76 9.76 -8.69
N GLU A 194 32.56 10.08 -9.97
CA GLU A 194 33.14 9.39 -11.14
C GLU A 194 32.30 8.25 -11.76
N ARG A 195 31.00 8.46 -11.98
CA ARG A 195 30.23 7.54 -12.82
C ARG A 195 30.30 7.94 -14.29
N LYS A 196 31.12 7.25 -15.08
CA LYS A 196 31.14 7.40 -16.55
C LYS A 196 29.79 6.93 -17.12
N GLY A 197 29.04 7.83 -17.75
CA GLY A 197 27.83 7.49 -18.52
C GLY A 197 26.57 8.27 -18.13
N VAL A 198 26.58 8.99 -17.00
CA VAL A 198 25.56 10.01 -16.73
C VAL A 198 25.96 11.28 -17.51
N GLY A 199 25.07 11.81 -18.34
CA GLY A 199 25.35 13.03 -19.09
C GLY A 199 25.77 14.16 -18.14
N ALA A 200 26.83 14.90 -18.47
CA ALA A 200 27.41 15.93 -17.58
C ALA A 200 26.39 16.98 -17.08
N GLY A 201 25.31 17.23 -17.84
CA GLY A 201 24.20 18.09 -17.41
C GLY A 201 23.37 17.52 -16.26
N THR A 202 23.04 16.23 -16.30
CA THR A 202 22.21 15.56 -15.29
C THR A 202 22.92 15.47 -13.93
N GLU A 203 24.25 15.34 -13.90
CA GLU A 203 25.02 15.37 -12.64
C GLU A 203 25.02 16.74 -11.98
N GLN A 204 25.11 17.82 -12.76
CA GLN A 204 25.10 19.19 -12.25
C GLN A 204 23.70 19.56 -11.74
N GLU A 205 22.66 19.17 -12.46
CA GLU A 205 21.26 19.37 -12.08
C GLU A 205 20.93 18.60 -10.80
N THR A 206 21.32 17.33 -10.68
CA THR A 206 21.02 16.54 -9.47
C THR A 206 21.66 17.13 -8.21
N ARG A 207 22.88 17.68 -8.30
CA ARG A 207 23.54 18.37 -7.17
C ARG A 207 22.80 19.63 -6.71
N ALA A 208 22.09 20.31 -7.61
CA ALA A 208 21.28 21.47 -7.25
C ALA A 208 20.03 21.08 -6.44
N ILE A 209 19.63 19.80 -6.49
CA ILE A 209 18.42 19.26 -5.84
C ILE A 209 18.74 18.67 -4.46
N GLU A 210 20.01 18.36 -4.14
CA GLU A 210 20.43 17.75 -2.86
C GLU A 210 20.06 18.56 -1.59
N GLY A 211 19.62 19.81 -1.71
CA GLY A 211 19.10 20.63 -0.62
C GLY A 211 17.61 20.95 -0.68
N GLU A 212 16.87 20.40 -1.64
CA GLU A 212 15.42 20.59 -1.76
C GLU A 212 14.68 19.77 -0.70
N GLU A 213 13.55 20.30 -0.19
CA GLU A 213 12.69 19.52 0.70
C GLU A 213 12.00 18.40 -0.09
N GLN A 214 12.03 17.18 0.46
CA GLN A 214 11.29 16.05 -0.06
C GLN A 214 9.78 16.28 0.11
N ILE A 215 9.01 16.14 -0.98
CA ILE A 215 7.57 16.39 -1.02
C ILE A 215 6.72 15.10 -0.95
N HIS A 216 7.29 13.94 -1.29
CA HIS A 216 6.59 12.65 -1.31
C HIS A 216 7.47 11.53 -0.74
N TRP A 217 6.85 10.54 -0.08
CA TRP A 217 7.55 9.42 0.55
C TRP A 217 7.18 8.11 -0.12
N TYR A 218 8.18 7.47 -0.71
CA TYR A 218 8.05 6.19 -1.40
C TYR A 218 8.86 5.10 -0.66
N ASP A 219 8.39 3.85 -0.73
CA ASP A 219 9.02 2.71 -0.05
C ASP A 219 10.45 2.39 -0.54
N HIS A 220 10.65 2.47 -1.86
CA HIS A 220 11.94 2.13 -2.50
C HIS A 220 12.22 2.99 -3.74
N PRO A 221 12.22 4.33 -3.63
CA PRO A 221 12.51 5.17 -4.78
C PRO A 221 13.92 4.90 -5.32
N ILE A 222 14.06 4.99 -6.63
CA ILE A 222 15.29 4.78 -7.39
C ILE A 222 16.10 6.08 -7.33
N PRO A 223 17.29 6.08 -6.70
CA PRO A 223 18.12 7.26 -6.69
C PRO A 223 18.70 7.52 -8.09
N VAL A 224 18.57 8.76 -8.57
CA VAL A 224 19.21 9.17 -9.82
C VAL A 224 20.72 8.98 -9.70
N GLY A 225 21.31 8.30 -10.68
CA GLY A 225 22.73 7.95 -10.69
C GLY A 225 23.10 6.62 -10.02
N ILE A 226 22.13 5.83 -9.55
CA ILE A 226 22.37 4.49 -8.98
C ILE A 226 23.03 3.53 -9.98
N GLU A 227 23.83 2.58 -9.46
CA GLU A 227 24.44 1.50 -10.25
C GLU A 227 23.39 0.63 -10.98
N PRO A 228 23.57 0.23 -12.27
CA PRO A 228 22.64 -0.57 -13.05
C PRO A 228 22.23 -1.88 -12.39
N GLU A 229 23.16 -2.56 -11.72
CA GLU A 229 22.90 -3.82 -11.01
C GLU A 229 21.94 -3.61 -9.85
N ARG A 230 21.89 -2.38 -9.34
CA ARG A 230 20.97 -1.92 -8.29
C ARG A 230 19.88 -1.02 -8.85
N ASN A 231 19.71 -0.88 -10.17
CA ASN A 231 18.68 -0.04 -10.77
C ASN A 231 17.43 -0.91 -11.01
N GLU A 232 16.38 -0.64 -10.23
CA GLU A 232 15.15 -1.44 -10.24
C GLU A 232 14.42 -1.31 -11.58
N LEU A 233 14.46 -0.13 -12.21
CA LEU A 233 13.90 0.10 -13.53
C LEU A 233 14.54 -0.83 -14.57
N LEU A 234 15.88 -0.88 -14.60
CA LEU A 234 16.60 -1.73 -15.53
C LEU A 234 16.35 -3.20 -15.25
N HIS A 235 16.27 -3.59 -13.97
CA HIS A 235 15.95 -4.95 -13.56
C HIS A 235 14.57 -5.39 -14.05
N GLY A 236 13.53 -4.61 -13.78
CA GLY A 236 12.15 -4.94 -14.14
C GLY A 236 11.95 -5.02 -15.65
N ILE A 237 12.40 -4.00 -16.39
CA ILE A 237 12.22 -3.95 -17.85
C ILE A 237 12.97 -5.09 -18.56
N LYS A 238 14.22 -5.35 -18.16
CA LYS A 238 15.03 -6.43 -18.74
C LYS A 238 14.41 -7.81 -18.51
N ASN A 239 13.88 -8.06 -17.32
CA ASN A 239 13.27 -9.35 -17.01
C ASN A 239 11.88 -9.49 -17.64
N LEU A 240 11.13 -8.39 -17.81
CA LEU A 240 9.89 -8.41 -18.60
C LEU A 240 10.19 -8.76 -20.06
N SER A 241 11.20 -8.13 -20.67
CA SER A 241 11.61 -8.42 -22.05
C SER A 241 11.94 -9.91 -22.24
N ARG A 242 12.73 -10.50 -21.33
CA ARG A 242 13.01 -11.95 -21.32
C ARG A 242 11.75 -12.80 -21.17
N ALA A 243 10.83 -12.38 -20.30
CA ALA A 243 9.57 -13.08 -20.13
C ALA A 243 8.76 -13.07 -21.44
N LEU A 244 8.77 -11.96 -22.20
CA LEU A 244 8.07 -11.86 -23.47
C LEU A 244 8.72 -12.71 -24.57
N GLU A 245 10.05 -12.78 -24.62
CA GLU A 245 10.77 -13.70 -25.50
C GLU A 245 10.39 -15.16 -25.22
N PHE A 246 10.25 -15.52 -23.94
CA PHE A 246 9.77 -16.84 -23.54
C PHE A 246 8.35 -17.09 -24.04
N GLU A 247 7.42 -16.16 -23.82
CA GLU A 247 6.01 -16.30 -24.26
C GLU A 247 5.91 -16.46 -25.79
N GLU A 248 6.74 -15.74 -26.54
CA GLU A 248 6.81 -15.88 -28.00
C GLU A 248 7.35 -17.26 -28.42
N ARG A 249 8.42 -17.72 -27.77
CA ARG A 249 9.03 -19.03 -28.04
C ARG A 249 8.05 -20.20 -27.81
N ILE A 250 7.18 -20.11 -26.81
CA ILE A 250 6.21 -21.17 -26.51
C ILE A 250 4.87 -20.99 -27.24
N GLY A 251 4.72 -19.94 -28.06
CA GLY A 251 3.51 -19.65 -28.83
C GLY A 251 2.35 -19.05 -28.02
N ALA A 252 2.61 -18.56 -26.80
CA ALA A 252 1.61 -17.88 -25.96
C ALA A 252 1.49 -16.37 -26.28
N LYS A 253 2.42 -15.84 -27.08
CA LYS A 253 2.43 -14.47 -27.60
C LYS A 253 2.71 -14.50 -29.10
N GLU A 254 2.03 -13.63 -29.85
CA GLU A 254 2.26 -13.47 -31.29
C GLU A 254 3.72 -13.09 -31.61
N PRO A 255 4.36 -13.75 -32.60
CA PRO A 255 5.73 -13.45 -32.99
C PRO A 255 5.95 -12.00 -33.42
N GLY A 256 7.02 -11.37 -32.93
CA GLY A 256 7.40 -9.99 -33.26
C GLY A 256 6.44 -8.89 -32.78
N ARG A 257 5.32 -9.25 -32.14
CA ARG A 257 4.38 -8.28 -31.56
C ARG A 257 4.96 -7.69 -30.29
N ASN A 258 4.97 -6.37 -30.16
CA ASN A 258 5.31 -5.74 -28.87
C ASN A 258 4.06 -5.57 -28.00
N ILE A 259 4.22 -5.68 -26.69
CA ILE A 259 3.21 -5.24 -25.73
C ILE A 259 3.28 -3.72 -25.54
N ASP A 260 2.18 -3.10 -25.13
CA ASP A 260 2.20 -1.72 -24.64
C ASP A 260 2.42 -1.72 -23.12
N LEU A 261 3.45 -0.99 -22.67
CA LEU A 261 3.76 -0.79 -21.25
C LEU A 261 3.71 0.71 -20.93
N VAL A 262 2.76 1.09 -20.06
CA VAL A 262 2.69 2.44 -19.48
C VAL A 262 3.54 2.48 -18.21
N LEU A 263 4.56 3.34 -18.22
CA LEU A 263 5.41 3.62 -17.07
C LEU A 263 5.09 5.00 -16.51
N SER A 264 4.44 5.07 -15.35
CA SER A 264 4.27 6.33 -14.62
C SER A 264 5.56 6.73 -13.92
N VAL A 265 5.89 8.01 -13.92
CA VAL A 265 7.11 8.53 -13.29
C VAL A 265 6.75 9.56 -12.24
N SER A 266 7.02 9.21 -10.98
CA SER A 266 6.78 10.05 -9.81
C SER A 266 8.12 10.43 -9.17
N VAL A 267 8.18 11.57 -8.52
CA VAL A 267 9.44 12.08 -7.95
C VAL A 267 9.29 12.46 -6.49
N THR A 268 10.37 12.34 -5.71
CA THR A 268 10.35 12.79 -4.30
C THR A 268 10.65 14.28 -4.14
N HIS A 269 11.19 14.93 -5.17
CA HIS A 269 11.57 16.36 -5.17
C HIS A 269 11.09 16.99 -6.47
N ARG A 270 10.53 18.22 -6.40
CA ARG A 270 9.91 18.88 -7.55
C ARG A 270 10.90 19.09 -8.69
N SER A 271 12.15 19.43 -8.39
CA SER A 271 13.14 19.69 -9.44
C SER A 271 13.54 18.42 -10.23
N LEU A 272 13.24 17.21 -9.74
CA LEU A 272 13.52 15.98 -10.50
C LEU A 272 12.64 15.83 -11.74
N HIS A 273 11.49 16.51 -11.81
CA HIS A 273 10.59 16.42 -12.96
C HIS A 273 11.27 16.78 -14.29
N SER A 274 12.17 17.78 -14.28
CA SER A 274 12.83 18.25 -15.50
C SER A 274 13.81 17.23 -16.08
N ILE A 275 14.37 16.35 -15.23
CA ILE A 275 15.42 15.41 -15.62
C ILE A 275 14.93 13.96 -15.72
N ALA A 276 13.80 13.63 -15.10
CA ALA A 276 13.32 12.27 -14.93
C ALA A 276 13.23 11.48 -16.24
N ARG A 277 12.58 12.05 -17.27
CA ARG A 277 12.40 11.40 -18.58
C ARG A 277 13.74 11.15 -19.26
N THR A 278 14.58 12.18 -19.34
CA THR A 278 15.91 12.12 -19.97
C THR A 278 16.80 11.09 -19.29
N TRP A 279 16.76 11.03 -17.96
CA TRP A 279 17.51 10.03 -17.19
C TRP A 279 17.03 8.60 -17.49
N ILE A 280 15.71 8.35 -17.47
CA ILE A 280 15.14 7.03 -17.82
C ILE A 280 15.54 6.60 -19.23
N GLU A 281 15.45 7.51 -20.21
CA GLU A 281 15.83 7.24 -21.60
C GLU A 281 17.32 6.88 -21.73
N SER A 282 18.19 7.62 -21.03
CA SER A 282 19.62 7.35 -20.97
C SER A 282 19.93 5.97 -20.35
N GLU A 283 19.35 5.66 -19.19
CA GLU A 283 19.57 4.38 -18.50
C GLU A 283 19.16 3.19 -19.38
N LEU A 284 17.98 3.27 -20.01
CA LEU A 284 17.46 2.17 -20.84
C LEU A 284 18.22 2.02 -22.16
N SER A 285 18.64 3.13 -22.78
CA SER A 285 19.42 3.09 -24.02
C SER A 285 20.80 2.45 -23.81
N ASN A 286 21.43 2.71 -22.66
CA ASN A 286 22.73 2.13 -22.31
C ASN A 286 22.63 0.65 -21.89
N ALA A 287 21.54 0.26 -21.23
CA ALA A 287 21.38 -1.09 -20.69
C ALA A 287 20.82 -2.11 -21.72
N GLY A 288 20.07 -1.63 -22.71
CA GLY A 288 19.31 -2.47 -23.65
C GLY A 288 18.23 -3.31 -22.95
N GLY A 289 17.81 -4.40 -23.58
CA GLY A 289 16.86 -5.35 -22.98
C GLY A 289 15.41 -4.86 -22.92
N THR A 290 15.00 -4.07 -23.92
CA THR A 290 13.62 -3.57 -24.07
C THR A 290 12.86 -4.24 -25.23
N ALA A 291 13.42 -5.31 -25.78
CA ALA A 291 12.81 -6.07 -26.88
C ALA A 291 11.42 -6.58 -26.49
N GLY A 292 10.47 -6.51 -27.42
CA GLY A 292 9.09 -6.90 -27.18
C GLY A 292 8.24 -5.86 -26.46
N ILE A 293 8.76 -4.68 -26.12
CA ILE A 293 8.06 -3.67 -25.31
C ILE A 293 7.96 -2.34 -26.07
N ASN A 294 6.73 -1.81 -26.20
CA ASN A 294 6.48 -0.40 -26.49
C ASN A 294 6.37 0.35 -25.16
N LEU A 295 7.44 1.02 -24.75
CA LEU A 295 7.49 1.71 -23.47
C LEU A 295 7.01 3.16 -23.59
N TYR A 296 5.94 3.51 -22.89
CA TYR A 296 5.36 4.85 -22.84
C TYR A 296 5.59 5.46 -21.46
N VAL A 297 6.42 6.50 -21.40
CA VAL A 297 6.81 7.15 -20.15
C VAL A 297 5.92 8.35 -19.90
N PHE A 298 5.21 8.33 -18.78
CA PHE A 298 4.29 9.39 -18.35
C PHE A 298 4.86 10.14 -17.16
N THR A 299 5.09 11.43 -17.35
CA THR A 299 5.34 12.38 -16.26
C THR A 299 4.03 13.07 -15.85
N GLU A 300 4.04 13.81 -14.74
CA GLU A 300 2.88 14.60 -14.32
C GLU A 300 2.47 15.61 -15.39
N ALA A 301 3.44 16.23 -16.07
CA ALA A 301 3.16 17.15 -17.17
C ALA A 301 2.39 16.46 -18.31
N ASP A 302 2.68 15.20 -18.60
CA ASP A 302 1.99 14.44 -19.64
C ASP A 302 0.56 14.09 -19.24
N ALA A 303 0.33 13.73 -17.97
CA ALA A 303 -1.01 13.50 -17.44
C ALA A 303 -1.86 14.79 -17.49
N VAL A 304 -1.27 15.93 -17.10
CA VAL A 304 -1.90 17.26 -17.21
C VAL A 304 -2.23 17.60 -18.65
N ARG A 305 -1.36 17.29 -19.62
CA ARG A 305 -1.64 17.49 -21.04
C ARG A 305 -2.83 16.68 -21.53
N LEU A 306 -2.93 15.40 -21.17
CA LEU A 306 -4.13 14.59 -21.50
C LEU A 306 -5.40 15.21 -20.88
N MET A 307 -5.28 15.74 -19.67
CA MET A 307 -6.41 16.41 -19.01
C MET A 307 -6.84 17.69 -19.75
N GLU A 308 -5.91 18.62 -19.98
CA GLU A 308 -6.21 19.96 -20.51
C GLU A 308 -6.48 19.97 -22.01
N GLU A 309 -5.87 19.07 -22.79
CA GLU A 309 -6.01 19.01 -24.25
C GLU A 309 -7.16 18.10 -24.70
N ILE A 310 -7.63 17.17 -23.86
CA ILE A 310 -8.63 16.16 -24.25
C ILE A 310 -9.84 16.13 -23.32
N LEU A 311 -9.63 15.74 -22.05
CA LEU A 311 -10.74 15.40 -21.15
C LEU A 311 -11.53 16.63 -20.69
N ILE A 312 -10.86 17.73 -20.33
CA ILE A 312 -11.51 18.98 -19.93
C ILE A 312 -12.23 19.64 -21.13
N PRO A 313 -11.63 19.73 -22.33
CA PRO A 313 -12.35 20.18 -23.53
C PRO A 313 -13.59 19.33 -23.83
N ALA A 314 -13.51 18.01 -23.73
CA ALA A 314 -14.66 17.12 -23.88
C ALA A 314 -15.74 17.37 -22.81
N ALA A 315 -15.35 17.52 -21.54
CA ALA A 315 -16.27 17.85 -20.45
C ALA A 315 -17.02 19.15 -20.74
N LYS A 316 -16.30 20.22 -21.14
CA LYS A 316 -16.90 21.52 -21.48
C LYS A 316 -17.86 21.43 -22.66
N ARG A 317 -17.53 20.61 -23.67
CA ARG A 317 -18.30 20.48 -24.91
C ARG A 317 -19.56 19.64 -24.77
N TYR A 318 -19.49 18.54 -24.02
CA TYR A 318 -20.53 17.51 -23.98
C TYR A 318 -21.23 17.39 -22.62
N PHE A 319 -20.63 17.89 -21.55
CA PHE A 319 -21.14 17.86 -20.18
C PHE A 319 -21.23 19.27 -19.61
N SER A 320 -21.87 20.18 -20.34
CA SER A 320 -22.02 21.58 -19.95
C SER A 320 -22.62 21.71 -18.55
N GLY A 321 -21.93 22.43 -17.66
CA GLY A 321 -22.34 22.60 -16.26
C GLY A 321 -21.69 21.63 -15.28
N SER A 322 -20.90 20.66 -15.74
CA SER A 322 -20.05 19.84 -14.87
C SER A 322 -18.89 20.66 -14.29
N ASP A 323 -18.57 20.44 -13.00
CA ASP A 323 -17.31 20.90 -12.42
C ASP A 323 -16.17 19.99 -12.91
N SER A 324 -15.20 20.56 -13.61
CA SER A 324 -14.01 19.85 -14.10
C SER A 324 -12.79 19.99 -13.18
N GLY A 325 -12.91 20.73 -12.08
CA GLY A 325 -11.87 20.88 -11.06
C GLY A 325 -11.37 19.53 -10.52
N PRO A 326 -12.28 18.64 -10.06
CA PRO A 326 -11.90 17.33 -9.52
C PRO A 326 -11.09 16.46 -10.49
N LEU A 327 -11.28 16.59 -11.80
CA LEU A 327 -10.51 15.80 -12.77
C LEU A 327 -9.00 16.11 -12.70
N ARG A 328 -8.62 17.36 -12.41
CA ARG A 328 -7.21 17.79 -12.29
C ARG A 328 -6.53 17.19 -11.06
N GLU A 329 -7.33 16.95 -10.02
CA GLU A 329 -6.83 16.45 -8.74
C GLU A 329 -6.61 14.93 -8.78
N ILE A 330 -7.46 14.18 -9.48
CA ILE A 330 -7.42 12.70 -9.45
C ILE A 330 -6.54 12.06 -10.52
N PHE A 331 -6.43 12.65 -11.71
CA PHE A 331 -5.75 12.02 -12.84
C PHE A 331 -4.32 12.53 -12.94
N GLY A 332 -3.38 11.82 -12.31
CA GLY A 332 -1.97 12.19 -12.29
C GLY A 332 -1.08 11.05 -11.81
N VAL A 333 0.22 11.24 -11.99
CA VAL A 333 1.25 10.25 -11.63
C VAL A 333 2.09 10.70 -10.44
N ASP A 334 2.07 11.98 -10.08
CA ASP A 334 2.80 12.49 -8.93
C ASP A 334 1.88 12.68 -7.71
N GLY A 335 2.42 12.57 -6.51
CA GLY A 335 1.65 12.55 -5.26
C GLY A 335 1.80 11.26 -4.47
N GLU A 336 0.93 11.08 -3.47
CA GLU A 336 0.84 9.84 -2.71
C GLU A 336 0.42 8.65 -3.59
N TYR A 337 0.66 7.43 -3.10
CA TYR A 337 0.46 6.21 -3.87
C TYR A 337 -0.93 6.04 -4.50
N GLY A 338 -1.98 6.49 -3.81
CA GLY A 338 -3.36 6.37 -4.25
C GLY A 338 -3.64 7.04 -5.60
N ARG A 339 -3.05 8.23 -5.82
CA ARG A 339 -3.26 9.00 -7.05
C ARG A 339 -2.66 8.28 -8.26
N HIS A 340 -1.39 7.90 -8.17
CA HIS A 340 -0.71 7.22 -9.27
C HIS A 340 -1.24 5.80 -9.51
N TYR A 341 -1.62 5.06 -8.47
CA TYR A 341 -2.18 3.72 -8.65
C TYR A 341 -3.54 3.76 -9.36
N SER A 342 -4.37 4.74 -9.02
CA SER A 342 -5.62 4.99 -9.73
C SER A 342 -5.37 5.34 -11.20
N PHE A 343 -4.36 6.17 -11.51
CA PHE A 343 -3.93 6.44 -12.89
C PHE A 343 -3.53 5.16 -13.64
N LEU A 344 -2.69 4.31 -13.05
CA LEU A 344 -2.21 3.07 -13.68
C LEU A 344 -3.34 2.09 -14.04
N LYS A 345 -4.49 2.18 -13.36
CA LYS A 345 -5.69 1.42 -13.71
C LYS A 345 -6.55 2.18 -14.73
N ALA A 346 -6.84 3.45 -14.48
CA ALA A 346 -7.75 4.25 -15.29
C ALA A 346 -7.25 4.48 -16.73
N ILE A 347 -5.94 4.62 -16.94
CA ILE A 347 -5.34 4.84 -18.27
C ILE A 347 -5.73 3.76 -19.28
N ALA A 348 -6.05 2.54 -18.83
CA ALA A 348 -6.50 1.45 -19.68
C ALA A 348 -7.80 1.79 -20.42
N ARG A 349 -8.74 2.48 -19.75
CA ARG A 349 -9.97 2.91 -20.40
C ARG A 349 -9.68 3.98 -21.44
N PHE A 350 -8.85 4.97 -21.12
CA PHE A 350 -8.41 5.97 -22.09
C PHE A 350 -7.74 5.31 -23.31
N TRP A 351 -6.87 4.33 -23.08
CA TRP A 351 -6.20 3.57 -24.14
C TRP A 351 -7.19 2.83 -25.04
N SER A 352 -8.19 2.18 -24.45
CA SER A 352 -9.22 1.46 -25.20
C SER A 352 -10.08 2.36 -26.10
N VAL A 353 -10.26 3.63 -25.74
CA VAL A 353 -11.05 4.57 -26.54
C VAL A 353 -10.22 5.14 -27.69
N PHE A 354 -9.00 5.61 -27.42
CA PHE A 354 -8.27 6.44 -28.38
C PHE A 354 -7.15 5.73 -29.13
N ILE A 355 -6.57 4.68 -28.53
CA ILE A 355 -5.30 4.11 -29.00
C ILE A 355 -5.51 2.70 -29.57
N SER A 356 -6.14 1.82 -28.81
CA SER A 356 -6.37 0.44 -29.22
C SER A 356 -7.67 -0.11 -28.62
N PRO A 357 -8.76 -0.22 -29.40
CA PRO A 357 -10.04 -0.77 -28.92
C PRO A 357 -9.97 -2.25 -28.54
N GLU A 358 -8.84 -2.89 -28.80
CA GLU A 358 -8.56 -4.28 -28.45
C GLU A 358 -8.16 -4.45 -27.00
N ILE A 359 -7.80 -3.37 -26.31
CA ILE A 359 -7.47 -3.43 -24.88
C ILE A 359 -8.74 -3.73 -24.09
N ARG A 360 -8.71 -4.85 -23.39
CA ARG A 360 -9.82 -5.36 -22.56
C ARG A 360 -9.48 -5.38 -21.09
N ALA A 361 -8.21 -5.27 -20.73
CA ALA A 361 -7.76 -5.27 -19.36
C ALA A 361 -6.49 -4.45 -19.13
N THR A 362 -6.20 -4.16 -17.87
CA THR A 362 -4.89 -3.67 -17.43
C THR A 362 -4.32 -4.57 -16.36
N PHE A 363 -3.00 -4.73 -16.35
CA PHE A 363 -2.27 -5.53 -15.39
C PHE A 363 -1.02 -4.79 -14.90
N LYS A 364 -0.95 -4.54 -13.59
CA LYS A 364 0.18 -3.84 -12.96
C LYS A 364 1.26 -4.84 -12.57
N ILE A 365 2.50 -4.49 -12.88
CA ILE A 365 3.72 -5.15 -12.42
C ILE A 365 4.54 -4.15 -11.60
N ASP A 366 5.31 -4.65 -10.63
CA ASP A 366 6.36 -3.87 -9.98
C ASP A 366 7.71 -4.19 -10.61
N LEU A 367 8.63 -3.21 -10.62
CA LEU A 367 9.92 -3.35 -11.28
C LEU A 367 10.93 -4.19 -10.48
N ASP A 368 10.64 -4.47 -9.21
CA ASP A 368 11.34 -5.45 -8.38
C ASP A 368 10.74 -6.87 -8.43
N GLN A 369 9.74 -7.08 -9.29
CA GLN A 369 9.08 -8.37 -9.50
C GLN A 369 9.37 -8.93 -10.90
N VAL A 370 9.52 -10.24 -10.99
CA VAL A 370 9.85 -10.95 -12.23
C VAL A 370 8.87 -12.10 -12.45
N PHE A 371 8.44 -12.31 -13.69
CA PHE A 371 7.76 -13.56 -14.09
C PHE A 371 8.78 -14.70 -14.18
N PRO A 372 8.77 -15.69 -13.26
CA PRO A 372 9.72 -16.79 -13.29
C PRO A 372 9.20 -17.87 -14.26
N GLN A 373 9.30 -17.60 -15.57
CA GLN A 373 8.60 -18.36 -16.62
C GLN A 373 8.94 -19.86 -16.60
N GLU A 374 10.21 -20.22 -16.43
CA GLU A 374 10.63 -21.60 -16.34
C GLU A 374 9.98 -22.32 -15.15
N GLU A 375 10.00 -21.72 -13.96
CA GLU A 375 9.38 -22.27 -12.77
C GLU A 375 7.85 -22.31 -12.87
N LEU A 376 7.22 -21.31 -13.47
CA LEU A 376 5.78 -21.26 -13.73
C LEU A 376 5.35 -22.47 -14.57
N VAL A 377 5.98 -22.68 -15.73
CA VAL A 377 5.67 -23.81 -16.59
C VAL A 377 5.97 -25.14 -15.89
N ALA A 378 7.12 -25.25 -15.23
CA ALA A 378 7.53 -26.49 -14.55
C ALA A 378 6.59 -26.89 -13.39
N ARG A 379 6.03 -25.91 -12.66
CA ARG A 379 5.23 -26.16 -11.45
C ARG A 379 3.73 -26.09 -11.66
N THR A 380 3.27 -25.36 -12.68
CA THR A 380 1.84 -25.09 -12.93
C THR A 380 1.38 -25.60 -14.28
N GLY A 381 2.30 -25.90 -15.20
CA GLY A 381 2.00 -26.27 -16.58
C GLY A 381 1.65 -25.10 -17.49
N ALA A 382 1.70 -23.86 -16.99
CA ALA A 382 1.33 -22.65 -17.72
C ALA A 382 2.35 -21.51 -17.48
N SER A 383 2.59 -20.71 -18.52
CA SER A 383 3.35 -19.46 -18.43
C SER A 383 2.51 -18.32 -17.83
N ALA A 384 3.13 -17.16 -17.59
CA ALA A 384 2.42 -15.98 -17.08
C ALA A 384 1.24 -15.58 -17.98
N PHE A 385 1.42 -15.52 -19.29
CA PHE A 385 0.34 -15.15 -20.22
C PHE A 385 -0.77 -16.21 -20.25
N GLN A 386 -0.41 -17.49 -20.15
CA GLN A 386 -1.41 -18.56 -20.08
C GLN A 386 -2.24 -18.51 -18.78
N HIS A 387 -1.71 -17.96 -17.69
CA HIS A 387 -2.52 -17.70 -16.49
C HIS A 387 -3.48 -16.49 -16.65
N LEU A 388 -3.14 -15.52 -17.50
CA LEU A 388 -3.99 -14.34 -17.76
C LEU A 388 -5.20 -14.65 -18.66
N VAL A 389 -5.21 -15.75 -19.40
CA VAL A 389 -6.34 -16.15 -20.27
C VAL A 389 -7.44 -16.92 -19.54
N THR A 390 -7.39 -16.99 -18.20
CA THR A 390 -8.35 -17.77 -17.41
C THR A 390 -9.79 -17.24 -17.53
N PRO A 391 -10.78 -18.12 -17.76
CA PRO A 391 -12.19 -17.72 -17.80
C PRO A 391 -12.78 -17.41 -16.42
N LEU A 392 -11.99 -17.60 -15.35
CA LEU A 392 -12.32 -17.10 -14.03
C LEU A 392 -12.27 -15.57 -13.95
N TRP A 393 -11.42 -14.93 -14.75
CA TRP A 393 -11.37 -13.47 -14.83
C TRP A 393 -12.56 -12.96 -15.65
N GLY A 394 -13.52 -12.34 -14.97
CA GLY A 394 -14.84 -11.97 -15.48
C GLY A 394 -15.94 -12.99 -15.16
N ALA A 395 -15.67 -14.01 -14.34
CA ALA A 395 -16.70 -14.95 -13.90
C ALA A 395 -17.72 -14.31 -12.94
N ARG A 396 -18.87 -14.96 -12.78
CA ARG A 396 -19.93 -14.59 -11.84
C ARG A 396 -20.17 -15.71 -10.84
N GLY A 397 -20.61 -15.34 -9.64
CA GLY A 397 -20.92 -16.32 -8.60
C GLY A 397 -21.64 -15.74 -7.41
N THR A 398 -21.63 -16.53 -6.33
CA THR A 398 -22.19 -16.15 -5.03
C THR A 398 -21.13 -16.37 -3.95
N ASP A 399 -20.89 -15.36 -3.11
CA ASP A 399 -19.96 -15.45 -1.99
C ASP A 399 -20.53 -16.25 -0.80
N SER A 400 -19.70 -16.47 0.22
CA SER A 400 -20.05 -17.19 1.45
C SER A 400 -21.20 -16.56 2.24
N SER A 401 -21.46 -15.27 2.04
CA SER A 401 -22.56 -14.52 2.65
C SER A 401 -23.84 -14.52 1.79
N GLY A 402 -23.83 -15.21 0.65
CA GLY A 402 -24.99 -15.29 -0.25
C GLY A 402 -25.11 -14.11 -1.24
N ASN A 403 -24.12 -13.22 -1.32
CA ASN A 403 -24.17 -12.08 -2.23
C ASN A 403 -23.71 -12.47 -3.63
N ARG A 404 -24.32 -11.87 -4.65
CA ARG A 404 -23.82 -11.98 -6.03
C ARG A 404 -22.48 -11.25 -6.16
N VAL A 405 -21.52 -11.88 -6.83
CA VAL A 405 -20.19 -11.32 -7.08
C VAL A 405 -19.80 -11.44 -8.54
N TYR A 406 -19.01 -10.47 -9.00
CA TYR A 406 -18.39 -10.41 -10.32
C TYR A 406 -16.87 -10.32 -10.19
N MET A 407 -16.19 -11.30 -10.76
CA MET A 407 -14.73 -11.47 -10.72
C MET A 407 -14.02 -10.59 -11.77
N GLY A 408 -14.38 -9.31 -11.83
CA GLY A 408 -13.83 -8.38 -12.82
C GLY A 408 -12.36 -7.99 -12.59
N MET A 409 -11.79 -8.35 -11.45
CA MET A 409 -10.38 -8.14 -11.12
C MET A 409 -9.66 -9.48 -10.93
N ILE A 410 -8.35 -9.49 -11.10
CA ILE A 410 -7.50 -10.67 -10.95
C ILE A 410 -6.30 -10.33 -10.06
N ALA A 411 -5.93 -11.23 -9.17
CA ALA A 411 -4.73 -11.09 -8.34
C ALA A 411 -3.94 -12.40 -8.36
N GLY A 412 -2.63 -12.28 -8.57
CA GLY A 412 -1.68 -13.37 -8.42
C GLY A 412 -1.08 -13.41 -7.02
N SER A 413 0.08 -14.05 -6.90
CA SER A 413 0.80 -14.21 -5.64
C SER A 413 2.29 -13.88 -5.83
N LEU A 414 2.98 -13.66 -4.71
CA LEU A 414 4.42 -13.44 -4.69
C LEU A 414 5.14 -14.63 -4.05
N VAL A 415 6.37 -14.84 -4.48
CA VAL A 415 7.35 -15.72 -3.82
C VAL A 415 8.68 -14.99 -3.73
N ASN A 416 9.34 -15.01 -2.58
CA ASN A 416 10.66 -14.38 -2.48
C ASN A 416 11.69 -15.13 -3.32
N LYS A 417 12.67 -14.41 -3.85
CA LYS A 417 13.79 -15.00 -4.59
C LYS A 417 14.51 -16.13 -3.86
N LYS A 418 14.70 -16.01 -2.55
CA LYS A 418 15.35 -17.04 -1.72
C LYS A 418 14.50 -18.30 -1.53
N ASP A 419 13.18 -18.18 -1.65
CA ASP A 419 12.23 -19.24 -1.32
C ASP A 419 11.78 -20.04 -2.57
N ILE A 420 11.88 -19.43 -3.76
CA ILE A 420 11.39 -20.03 -5.03
C ILE A 420 12.07 -21.37 -5.36
N ALA A 421 13.33 -21.56 -4.96
CA ALA A 421 14.05 -22.81 -5.17
C ALA A 421 13.39 -23.98 -4.43
N SER A 422 12.77 -23.71 -3.27
CA SER A 422 12.03 -24.71 -2.49
C SER A 422 10.66 -24.97 -3.10
N SER A 423 9.90 -23.90 -3.39
CA SER A 423 8.56 -24.00 -3.96
C SER A 423 8.12 -22.67 -4.56
N LEU A 424 7.41 -22.72 -5.68
CA LEU A 424 6.68 -21.57 -6.23
C LEU A 424 5.55 -21.10 -5.29
N PHE A 425 5.06 -22.00 -4.43
CA PHE A 425 4.00 -21.77 -3.45
C PHE A 425 4.56 -21.66 -2.03
N ALA A 426 5.78 -21.14 -1.87
CA ALA A 426 6.27 -20.75 -0.56
C ALA A 426 5.66 -19.38 -0.21
N PRO A 427 5.04 -19.21 0.96
CA PRO A 427 4.47 -17.94 1.37
C PRO A 427 5.58 -16.89 1.54
N ASP A 428 5.37 -15.71 0.98
CA ASP A 428 6.27 -14.56 1.09
C ASP A 428 6.25 -13.92 2.49
N VAL A 429 5.08 -13.98 3.15
CA VAL A 429 4.88 -13.61 4.56
C VAL A 429 4.57 -14.87 5.37
N VAL A 430 5.40 -15.15 6.36
CA VAL A 430 5.27 -16.31 7.26
C VAL A 430 4.86 -15.88 8.66
N PHE A 431 4.28 -16.81 9.42
CA PHE A 431 4.01 -16.59 10.84
C PHE A 431 5.30 -16.22 11.59
N PRO A 432 5.26 -15.20 12.46
CA PRO A 432 6.43 -14.81 13.22
C PRO A 432 6.85 -15.95 14.17
N ARG A 433 8.15 -16.25 14.19
CA ARG A 433 8.74 -17.31 15.03
C ARG A 433 9.25 -16.81 16.38
N GLN A 434 9.51 -15.51 16.50
CA GLN A 434 10.02 -14.89 17.72
C GLN A 434 8.85 -14.43 18.58
N GLU A 435 9.08 -14.30 19.89
CA GLU A 435 8.14 -13.62 20.79
C GLU A 435 7.98 -12.15 20.38
N PRO A 436 6.82 -11.52 20.65
CA PRO A 436 6.65 -10.09 20.40
C PRO A 436 7.63 -9.25 21.21
N ALA A 437 8.12 -8.16 20.61
CA ALA A 437 8.99 -7.19 21.25
C ALA A 437 8.51 -5.76 20.99
N GLY A 438 8.73 -4.85 21.94
CA GLY A 438 8.39 -3.44 21.79
C GLY A 438 6.91 -3.23 21.45
N ASP A 439 6.64 -2.61 20.30
CA ASP A 439 5.30 -2.32 19.82
C ASP A 439 4.53 -3.54 19.31
N GLU A 440 5.17 -4.69 19.07
CA GLU A 440 4.46 -5.91 18.65
C GLU A 440 3.52 -6.48 19.72
N TRP A 441 3.65 -6.05 20.98
CA TRP A 441 2.71 -6.40 22.04
C TRP A 441 1.32 -5.78 21.86
N ILE A 442 1.26 -4.62 21.22
CA ILE A 442 0.01 -3.89 20.97
C ILE A 442 -0.45 -4.01 19.52
N PHE A 443 0.45 -4.26 18.57
CA PHE A 443 0.09 -4.41 17.17
C PHE A 443 1.09 -5.29 16.42
N ARG A 444 0.66 -6.49 16.02
CA ARG A 444 1.51 -7.47 15.33
C ARG A 444 0.90 -7.92 14.01
N SER A 445 0.92 -7.03 13.02
CA SER A 445 0.32 -7.30 11.70
C SER A 445 0.87 -8.54 10.99
N ALA A 446 2.09 -8.98 11.28
CA ALA A 446 2.67 -10.18 10.69
C ALA A 446 1.79 -11.44 10.88
N VAL A 447 1.06 -11.54 12.00
CA VAL A 447 0.16 -12.68 12.27
C VAL A 447 -1.05 -12.71 11.30
N PRO A 448 -1.93 -11.70 11.27
CA PRO A 448 -3.05 -11.70 10.32
C PRO A 448 -2.60 -11.68 8.87
N GLN A 449 -1.43 -11.08 8.57
CA GLN A 449 -0.87 -11.11 7.23
C GLN A 449 -0.49 -12.53 6.79
N ALA A 450 0.21 -13.29 7.63
CA ALA A 450 0.56 -14.68 7.35
C ALA A 450 -0.69 -15.58 7.16
N VAL A 451 -1.72 -15.42 8.00
CA VAL A 451 -3.00 -16.14 7.86
C VAL A 451 -3.59 -15.92 6.47
N SER A 452 -3.65 -14.67 6.02
CA SER A 452 -4.20 -14.35 4.70
C SER A 452 -3.30 -14.81 3.56
N THR A 453 -1.98 -14.67 3.65
CA THR A 453 -1.05 -15.23 2.65
C THR A 453 -1.28 -16.73 2.46
N GLU A 454 -1.33 -17.51 3.54
CA GLU A 454 -1.53 -18.95 3.44
C GLU A 454 -2.96 -19.34 3.00
N ALA A 455 -3.98 -18.61 3.45
CA ALA A 455 -5.36 -18.90 3.09
C ALA A 455 -5.68 -18.55 1.64
N GLU A 456 -5.25 -17.35 1.20
CA GLU A 456 -5.66 -16.74 -0.07
C GLU A 456 -4.63 -17.01 -1.17
N MET A 457 -3.35 -16.64 -0.98
CA MET A 457 -2.33 -16.72 -2.01
C MET A 457 -1.89 -18.15 -2.31
N MET A 458 -1.82 -18.99 -1.26
CA MET A 458 -1.33 -20.36 -1.40
C MET A 458 -2.43 -21.38 -1.76
N ALA A 459 -3.67 -20.93 -1.94
CA ALA A 459 -4.76 -21.79 -2.39
C ALA A 459 -4.50 -22.33 -3.80
N ARG A 460 -4.76 -23.63 -3.99
CA ARG A 460 -4.52 -24.35 -5.25
C ARG A 460 -5.80 -25.02 -5.72
N TYR A 461 -6.04 -24.96 -7.02
CA TYR A 461 -7.25 -25.51 -7.64
C TYR A 461 -6.94 -26.81 -8.38
N GLY A 462 -7.96 -27.66 -8.53
CA GLY A 462 -7.87 -28.85 -9.37
C GLY A 462 -8.89 -29.94 -8.97
N PRO A 463 -8.99 -31.02 -9.77
CA PRO A 463 -9.91 -32.11 -9.51
C PRO A 463 -9.69 -32.72 -8.12
N GLY A 464 -10.77 -32.90 -7.35
CA GLY A 464 -10.72 -33.46 -5.99
C GLY A 464 -10.13 -32.54 -4.92
N ARG A 465 -9.80 -31.28 -5.25
CA ARG A 465 -9.43 -30.26 -4.26
C ARG A 465 -10.68 -29.51 -3.78
N GLU A 466 -10.50 -28.76 -2.69
CA GLU A 466 -11.52 -27.87 -2.11
C GLU A 466 -12.08 -26.85 -3.11
N PHE A 467 -11.25 -26.42 -4.07
CA PHE A 467 -11.61 -25.52 -5.16
C PHE A 467 -11.19 -26.16 -6.48
N ASP A 468 -12.06 -26.11 -7.48
CA ASP A 468 -11.84 -26.71 -8.79
C ASP A 468 -11.58 -25.67 -9.89
N GLY A 469 -11.86 -24.38 -9.61
CA GLY A 469 -11.74 -23.30 -10.60
C GLY A 469 -12.87 -23.29 -11.64
N THR A 470 -13.91 -24.11 -11.47
CA THR A 470 -15.05 -24.22 -12.40
C THR A 470 -16.40 -24.12 -11.69
N GLY A 471 -16.57 -24.83 -10.57
CA GLY A 471 -17.73 -24.71 -9.69
C GLY A 471 -17.47 -23.85 -8.45
N SER A 472 -16.20 -23.70 -8.05
CA SER A 472 -15.82 -22.83 -6.94
C SER A 472 -14.40 -22.27 -7.05
N CYS A 473 -14.21 -21.09 -6.45
CA CYS A 473 -12.92 -20.42 -6.34
C CYS A 473 -12.83 -19.57 -5.06
N ILE A 474 -11.70 -18.91 -4.86
CA ILE A 474 -11.48 -17.91 -3.82
C ILE A 474 -11.56 -16.51 -4.42
N GLN A 475 -12.31 -15.61 -3.75
CA GLN A 475 -12.17 -14.17 -3.93
C GLN A 475 -10.98 -13.64 -3.12
N ARG A 476 -10.16 -12.77 -3.70
CA ARG A 476 -9.02 -12.14 -3.03
C ARG A 476 -9.40 -10.79 -2.46
N VAL A 477 -8.92 -10.54 -1.24
CA VAL A 477 -8.85 -9.19 -0.65
C VAL A 477 -7.41 -8.80 -0.46
N HIS A 478 -6.57 -9.74 -0.03
CA HIS A 478 -5.14 -9.51 0.06
C HIS A 478 -4.57 -9.43 -1.37
N VAL A 479 -4.14 -8.23 -1.74
CA VAL A 479 -3.45 -7.92 -2.99
C VAL A 479 -2.09 -7.33 -2.62
N THR A 480 -1.09 -7.61 -3.47
CA THR A 480 0.26 -7.06 -3.39
C THR A 480 0.46 -6.09 -4.57
N GLY A 481 1.30 -5.07 -4.37
CA GLY A 481 1.36 -3.86 -5.21
C GLY A 481 1.50 -4.11 -6.72
N GLY A 482 2.22 -5.16 -7.10
CA GLY A 482 2.34 -5.71 -8.45
C GLY A 482 1.80 -7.14 -8.48
N THR A 483 1.37 -7.60 -9.64
CA THR A 483 0.65 -8.88 -9.86
C THR A 483 -0.88 -8.78 -9.72
N ASN A 484 -1.48 -7.68 -10.17
CA ASN A 484 -2.95 -7.57 -10.19
C ASN A 484 -3.49 -6.78 -11.39
N GLY A 485 -4.71 -7.12 -11.80
CA GLY A 485 -5.36 -6.53 -12.97
C GLY A 485 -6.86 -6.34 -12.83
N ILE A 486 -7.42 -5.56 -13.76
CA ILE A 486 -8.86 -5.27 -13.84
C ILE A 486 -9.29 -5.19 -15.30
N LEU A 487 -10.47 -5.72 -15.61
CA LEU A 487 -11.09 -5.60 -16.93
C LEU A 487 -11.54 -4.16 -17.19
N VAL A 488 -11.40 -3.69 -18.42
CA VAL A 488 -11.88 -2.36 -18.86
C VAL A 488 -13.38 -2.22 -18.59
N GLU A 489 -14.16 -3.27 -18.82
CA GLU A 489 -15.60 -3.26 -18.50
C GLU A 489 -15.87 -3.11 -16.99
N ALA A 490 -15.00 -3.67 -16.14
CA ALA A 490 -15.12 -3.48 -14.70
C ALA A 490 -14.78 -2.04 -14.29
N LEU A 491 -13.77 -1.41 -14.92
CA LEU A 491 -13.44 0.00 -14.73
C LEU A 491 -14.63 0.90 -15.09
N ARG A 492 -15.24 0.71 -16.27
CA ARG A 492 -16.40 1.47 -16.74
C ARG A 492 -17.56 1.43 -15.76
N ARG A 493 -17.87 0.23 -15.27
CA ARG A 493 -19.06 -0.03 -14.46
C ARG A 493 -18.91 0.35 -13.00
N TYR A 494 -17.83 -0.08 -12.36
CA TYR A 494 -17.65 0.06 -10.92
C TYR A 494 -16.89 1.34 -10.58
N ARG A 495 -15.99 1.79 -11.45
CA ARG A 495 -15.15 2.98 -11.29
C ARG A 495 -14.35 2.96 -9.98
N PRO A 496 -13.62 1.86 -9.68
CA PRO A 496 -12.81 1.79 -8.47
C PRO A 496 -11.64 2.77 -8.53
N PHE A 497 -11.33 3.33 -7.38
CA PHE A 497 -10.19 4.22 -7.19
C PHE A 497 -9.62 4.08 -5.78
N THR A 498 -8.38 4.52 -5.63
CA THR A 498 -7.74 4.75 -4.33
C THR A 498 -7.68 6.25 -4.08
N PRO A 499 -8.19 6.75 -2.94
CA PRO A 499 -8.13 8.18 -2.61
C PRO A 499 -6.71 8.73 -2.69
N SER A 500 -6.56 9.93 -3.26
CA SER A 500 -5.24 10.53 -3.54
C SER A 500 -4.40 10.84 -2.30
N CYS A 501 -4.98 10.81 -1.10
CA CYS A 501 -4.27 11.00 0.16
C CYS A 501 -3.66 9.71 0.74
N VAL A 502 -3.91 8.55 0.12
CA VAL A 502 -3.37 7.26 0.60
C VAL A 502 -1.93 7.08 0.12
N GLY A 503 -0.97 7.21 1.03
CA GLY A 503 0.48 7.12 0.76
C GLY A 503 1.10 5.73 0.86
N ARG A 504 0.32 4.67 1.11
CA ARG A 504 0.84 3.31 1.23
C ARG A 504 -0.29 2.28 1.17
N ALA A 505 -0.02 1.11 0.60
CA ALA A 505 -0.99 0.01 0.46
C ALA A 505 -2.22 0.43 -0.35
N GLU A 506 -1.96 1.19 -1.39
CA GLU A 506 -2.92 1.75 -2.32
C GLU A 506 -3.71 0.68 -3.08
N ASP A 507 -3.08 -0.47 -3.33
CA ASP A 507 -3.68 -1.67 -3.92
C ASP A 507 -4.78 -2.27 -3.03
N GLN A 508 -4.53 -2.32 -1.72
CA GLN A 508 -5.48 -2.76 -0.71
C GLN A 508 -6.61 -1.75 -0.53
N ALA A 509 -6.30 -0.45 -0.63
CA ALA A 509 -7.28 0.62 -0.56
C ALA A 509 -8.22 0.68 -1.79
N TYR A 510 -7.76 0.21 -2.95
CA TYR A 510 -8.49 0.31 -4.22
C TYR A 510 -9.87 -0.36 -4.20
N LEU A 511 -9.98 -1.54 -3.58
CA LEU A 511 -11.24 -2.27 -3.48
C LEU A 511 -12.27 -1.54 -2.60
N LEU A 512 -11.82 -0.75 -1.62
CA LEU A 512 -12.71 -0.14 -0.63
C LEU A 512 -13.72 0.81 -1.26
N SER A 513 -13.36 1.60 -2.28
CA SER A 513 -14.27 2.54 -2.97
C SER A 513 -15.50 1.86 -3.58
N VAL A 514 -15.45 0.54 -3.80
CA VAL A 514 -16.51 -0.21 -4.48
C VAL A 514 -16.90 -1.50 -3.74
N ILE A 515 -16.44 -1.71 -2.51
CA ILE A 515 -16.51 -3.02 -1.83
C ILE A 515 -17.95 -3.56 -1.69
N PHE A 516 -18.93 -2.68 -1.48
CA PHE A 516 -20.36 -3.01 -1.49
C PHE A 516 -21.16 -2.24 -2.56
N LYS A 517 -20.49 -1.71 -3.58
CA LYS A 517 -21.17 -1.12 -4.75
C LYS A 517 -21.67 -2.27 -5.63
N SER A 518 -22.97 -2.56 -5.58
CA SER A 518 -23.58 -3.60 -6.43
C SER A 518 -23.86 -3.05 -7.83
N GLY A 519 -23.33 -3.72 -8.85
CA GLY A 519 -23.80 -3.55 -10.22
C GLY A 519 -24.89 -4.58 -10.57
N ALA A 520 -25.34 -4.59 -11.83
CA ALA A 520 -26.25 -5.62 -12.35
C ALA A 520 -25.70 -7.05 -12.19
N GLU A 521 -24.37 -7.18 -12.11
CA GLU A 521 -23.63 -8.44 -11.94
C GLU A 521 -23.23 -8.77 -10.51
N GLY A 522 -23.59 -7.93 -9.53
CA GLY A 522 -23.19 -8.09 -8.13
C GLY A 522 -21.96 -7.24 -7.75
N TYR A 523 -21.30 -7.60 -6.65
CA TYR A 523 -20.15 -6.87 -6.13
C TYR A 523 -18.86 -7.21 -6.89
N LEU A 524 -18.04 -6.20 -7.20
CA LEU A 524 -16.74 -6.40 -7.84
C LEU A 524 -15.74 -7.05 -6.88
N ARG A 525 -15.05 -8.10 -7.34
CA ARG A 525 -14.05 -8.84 -6.55
C ARG A 525 -12.82 -9.18 -7.39
N TYR A 526 -11.69 -9.34 -6.71
CA TYR A 526 -10.53 -10.01 -7.29
C TYR A 526 -10.77 -11.51 -7.25
N VAL A 527 -10.52 -12.21 -8.36
CA VAL A 527 -10.35 -13.66 -8.35
C VAL A 527 -8.90 -14.00 -8.01
N HIS A 528 -8.71 -15.02 -7.19
CA HIS A 528 -7.40 -15.65 -7.02
C HIS A 528 -7.05 -16.45 -8.28
N ALA A 529 -5.96 -16.08 -8.94
CA ALA A 529 -5.40 -16.81 -10.07
C ALA A 529 -4.36 -17.83 -9.57
N PRO A 530 -4.72 -19.12 -9.39
CA PRO A 530 -3.79 -20.11 -8.84
C PRO A 530 -2.63 -20.33 -9.81
N GLY A 531 -1.40 -20.11 -9.33
CA GLY A 531 -0.21 -20.29 -10.16
C GLY A 531 0.23 -19.07 -10.95
N LEU A 532 -0.55 -17.98 -10.98
CA LEU A 532 -0.03 -16.67 -11.40
C LEU A 532 0.86 -16.13 -10.28
N VAL A 533 2.15 -16.43 -10.35
CA VAL A 533 3.13 -16.07 -9.32
C VAL A 533 4.26 -15.24 -9.92
N MET A 534 4.58 -14.13 -9.28
CA MET A 534 5.80 -13.36 -9.58
C MET A 534 6.83 -13.56 -8.48
N ARG A 535 8.11 -13.62 -8.87
CA ARG A 535 9.24 -13.68 -7.94
C ARG A 535 9.59 -12.27 -7.48
N HIS A 536 9.67 -12.06 -6.17
CA HIS A 536 10.07 -10.80 -5.57
C HIS A 536 11.57 -10.77 -5.32
N ASP A 537 12.27 -9.87 -6.02
CA ASP A 537 13.73 -9.71 -5.97
C ASP A 537 14.17 -8.55 -5.06
N ALA A 538 13.34 -8.12 -4.09
CA ALA A 538 13.65 -6.99 -3.19
C ALA A 538 14.99 -7.09 -2.46
N GLU A 539 15.48 -8.30 -2.17
CA GLU A 539 16.79 -8.49 -1.53
C GLU A 539 17.97 -8.07 -2.43
N ALA A 540 17.81 -8.10 -3.75
CA ALA A 540 18.81 -7.59 -4.69
C ALA A 540 19.05 -6.08 -4.54
N PHE A 541 18.09 -5.36 -3.95
CA PHE A 541 18.14 -3.94 -3.68
C PHE A 541 18.29 -3.62 -2.18
N ALA A 542 18.52 -4.64 -1.32
CA ALA A 542 18.51 -4.53 0.14
C ALA A 542 19.52 -3.55 0.75
N GLY A 543 20.59 -3.18 0.04
CA GLY A 543 21.49 -2.09 0.46
C GLY A 543 20.80 -0.73 0.62
N ARG A 544 19.55 -0.59 0.15
CA ARG A 544 18.67 0.58 0.34
C ARG A 544 17.81 0.52 1.63
N LYS A 545 17.73 -0.64 2.30
CA LYS A 545 16.91 -0.85 3.51
C LYS A 545 17.60 -0.42 4.81
N ALA A 546 18.92 -0.26 4.81
CA ALA A 546 19.67 0.27 5.94
C ALA A 546 19.63 1.82 5.87
N GLY A 547 18.79 2.45 6.70
CA GLY A 547 18.62 3.93 6.76
C GLY A 547 17.18 4.41 6.58
N GLN A 548 17.01 5.65 6.11
CA GLN A 548 15.74 6.40 6.00
C GLN A 548 14.54 5.62 5.40
N GLY A 549 14.77 4.68 4.47
CA GLY A 549 13.72 3.86 3.86
C GLY A 549 13.03 2.88 4.83
N GLY A 550 13.74 2.35 5.84
CA GLY A 550 13.17 1.48 6.86
C GLY A 550 12.24 2.24 7.82
N THR A 551 12.70 3.41 8.28
CA THR A 551 11.94 4.35 9.11
C THR A 551 10.69 4.85 8.39
N GLY A 552 10.83 5.29 7.14
CA GLY A 552 9.72 5.80 6.33
C GLY A 552 8.61 4.77 6.13
N LYS A 553 8.96 3.49 5.95
CA LYS A 553 8.01 2.37 5.84
C LYS A 553 7.19 2.18 7.12
N ILE A 554 7.84 2.16 8.28
CA ILE A 554 7.16 1.95 9.57
C ILE A 554 6.18 3.09 9.86
N ILE A 555 6.62 4.34 9.67
CA ILE A 555 5.76 5.52 9.87
C ILE A 555 4.62 5.54 8.84
N GLY A 556 4.88 5.09 7.61
CA GLY A 556 3.85 4.88 6.59
C GLY A 556 2.75 3.91 7.04
N ASP A 557 3.10 2.80 7.71
CA ASP A 557 2.11 1.87 8.29
C ASP A 557 1.32 2.48 9.46
N TYR A 558 1.90 3.43 10.20
CA TYR A 558 1.19 4.18 11.22
C TYR A 558 0.15 5.12 10.60
N ILE A 559 0.56 5.91 9.63
CA ILE A 559 -0.33 6.80 8.86
C ILE A 559 -1.43 5.98 8.17
N ARG A 560 -1.08 4.83 7.60
CA ARG A 560 -2.03 3.89 7.01
C ARG A 560 -3.13 3.49 7.99
N THR A 561 -2.79 3.23 9.26
CA THR A 561 -3.78 2.88 10.29
C THR A 561 -4.77 4.02 10.53
N LEU A 562 -4.30 5.26 10.56
CA LEU A 562 -5.17 6.45 10.66
C LEU A 562 -6.07 6.56 9.41
N LEU A 563 -5.46 6.58 8.23
CA LEU A 563 -6.19 6.80 6.97
C LEU A 563 -7.20 5.68 6.68
N PHE A 564 -6.86 4.41 6.88
CA PHE A 564 -7.78 3.29 6.61
C PHE A 564 -8.96 3.30 7.57
N SER A 565 -8.73 3.66 8.84
CA SER A 565 -9.81 3.81 9.83
C SER A 565 -10.78 4.93 9.43
N LYS A 566 -10.28 6.08 8.94
CA LYS A 566 -11.13 7.16 8.42
C LYS A 566 -11.77 6.82 7.09
N TYR A 567 -11.09 6.09 6.22
CA TYR A 567 -11.65 5.68 4.94
C TYR A 567 -12.86 4.76 5.16
N ALA A 568 -12.75 3.75 6.02
CA ALA A 568 -13.85 2.87 6.35
C ALA A 568 -15.07 3.62 6.93
N GLN A 569 -14.84 4.73 7.65
CA GLN A 569 -15.90 5.61 8.17
C GLN A 569 -16.50 6.55 7.11
N ALA A 570 -15.69 6.97 6.13
CA ALA A 570 -16.09 7.90 5.07
C ALA A 570 -16.96 7.24 3.98
N LEU A 571 -16.88 5.91 3.86
CA LEU A 571 -17.66 5.13 2.92
C LEU A 571 -19.16 5.11 3.29
N PRO A 572 -20.07 4.91 2.31
CA PRO A 572 -21.52 4.90 2.55
C PRO A 572 -22.03 3.64 3.27
N TRP A 573 -21.13 2.83 3.84
CA TRP A 573 -21.44 1.54 4.46
C TRP A 573 -20.92 1.50 5.90
N PRO A 574 -21.50 0.65 6.78
CA PRO A 574 -21.03 0.54 8.16
C PRO A 574 -19.54 0.16 8.22
N ALA A 575 -18.74 0.94 8.95
CA ALA A 575 -17.29 0.72 9.04
C ALA A 575 -16.92 -0.68 9.55
N GLY A 576 -17.71 -1.25 10.47
CA GLY A 576 -17.54 -2.64 10.93
C GLY A 576 -17.72 -3.66 9.81
N ALA A 577 -18.73 -3.49 8.95
CA ALA A 577 -18.95 -4.36 7.80
C ALA A 577 -17.84 -4.22 6.74
N VAL A 578 -17.33 -3.00 6.53
CA VAL A 578 -16.17 -2.76 5.65
C VAL A 578 -14.95 -3.49 6.19
N LYS A 579 -14.64 -3.32 7.47
CA LYS A 579 -13.56 -4.00 8.17
C LYS A 579 -13.68 -5.53 8.06
N ASP A 580 -14.83 -6.08 8.40
CA ASP A 580 -15.10 -7.51 8.32
C ASP A 580 -14.88 -8.03 6.90
N ALA A 581 -15.29 -7.29 5.87
CA ALA A 581 -15.09 -7.71 4.48
C ALA A 581 -13.59 -7.78 4.12
N VAL A 582 -12.75 -6.90 4.68
CA VAL A 582 -11.32 -6.81 4.33
C VAL A 582 -10.37 -7.47 5.35
N ASP A 583 -10.89 -8.03 6.43
CA ASP A 583 -10.11 -8.78 7.43
C ASP A 583 -9.58 -10.13 6.90
N PRO A 584 -8.42 -10.61 7.36
CA PRO A 584 -7.60 -10.00 8.42
C PRO A 584 -6.44 -9.15 7.89
N PHE A 585 -6.04 -9.29 6.61
CA PHE A 585 -4.83 -8.63 6.08
C PHE A 585 -4.97 -7.10 6.06
N THR A 586 -5.96 -6.60 5.33
CA THR A 586 -6.21 -5.17 5.15
C THR A 586 -6.92 -4.60 6.36
N GLY A 587 -7.89 -5.34 6.89
CA GLY A 587 -8.76 -4.86 7.96
C GLY A 587 -8.05 -4.69 9.30
N CYS A 588 -6.91 -5.34 9.54
CA CYS A 588 -6.11 -5.08 10.74
C CYS A 588 -5.58 -3.63 10.86
N PHE A 589 -5.58 -2.86 9.77
CA PHE A 589 -5.26 -1.42 9.77
C PHE A 589 -6.49 -0.51 9.94
N ILE A 590 -7.69 -1.09 10.06
CA ILE A 590 -8.93 -0.38 10.41
C ILE A 590 -9.17 -0.61 11.90
N SER A 591 -8.88 0.40 12.72
CA SER A 591 -8.97 0.34 14.18
C SER A 591 -10.11 1.20 14.71
N ARG A 592 -10.66 0.79 15.85
CA ARG A 592 -11.60 1.59 16.66
C ARG A 592 -10.92 2.61 17.58
N ILE A 593 -9.61 2.47 17.78
CA ILE A 593 -8.77 3.36 18.59
C ILE A 593 -7.46 3.74 17.84
N PRO A 594 -7.56 4.24 16.60
CA PRO A 594 -6.40 4.41 15.72
C PRO A 594 -5.35 5.39 16.26
N VAL A 595 -5.72 6.47 16.95
CA VAL A 595 -4.76 7.43 17.51
C VAL A 595 -3.96 6.78 18.63
N THR A 596 -4.62 6.05 19.52
CA THR A 596 -4.00 5.29 20.61
C THR A 596 -3.01 4.28 20.06
N ILE A 597 -3.41 3.47 19.08
CA ILE A 597 -2.53 2.45 18.50
C ILE A 597 -1.30 3.10 17.88
N VAL A 598 -1.47 4.13 17.06
CA VAL A 598 -0.35 4.79 16.38
C VAL A 598 0.62 5.43 17.36
N CYS A 599 0.11 6.20 18.34
CA CYS A 599 0.96 6.88 19.31
C CYS A 599 1.70 5.91 20.23
N LEU A 600 1.04 4.83 20.67
CA LEU A 600 1.71 3.81 21.49
C LEU A 600 2.75 3.04 20.68
N ARG A 601 2.45 2.66 19.44
CA ARG A 601 3.43 1.99 18.56
C ARG A 601 4.65 2.87 18.31
N PHE A 602 4.43 4.14 17.98
CA PHE A 602 5.51 5.11 17.81
C PHE A 602 6.36 5.24 19.08
N ALA A 603 5.74 5.44 20.24
CA ALA A 603 6.47 5.63 21.48
C ALA A 603 7.24 4.37 21.93
N LEU A 604 6.63 3.18 21.86
CA LEU A 604 7.29 1.94 22.22
C LEU A 604 8.42 1.60 21.25
N LYS A 605 8.24 1.81 19.95
CA LYS A 605 9.29 1.57 18.96
C LYS A 605 10.47 2.52 19.14
N ALA A 606 10.20 3.81 19.36
CA ALA A 606 11.25 4.79 19.64
C ALA A 606 11.99 4.44 20.94
N ALA A 607 11.26 4.07 22.00
CA ALA A 607 11.85 3.66 23.27
C ALA A 607 12.75 2.42 23.11
N GLN A 608 12.32 1.43 22.32
CA GLN A 608 13.13 0.25 21.97
C GLN A 608 14.42 0.64 21.24
N LEU A 609 14.34 1.54 20.25
CA LEU A 609 15.50 1.99 19.49
C LEU A 609 16.50 2.76 20.37
N PHE A 610 16.02 3.68 21.21
CA PHE A 610 16.89 4.39 22.17
C PHE A 610 17.48 3.49 23.26
N GLY A 611 16.80 2.40 23.61
CA GLY A 611 17.31 1.39 24.55
C GLY A 611 18.29 0.39 23.91
N SER A 612 18.46 0.42 22.59
CA SER A 612 19.38 -0.45 21.85
C SER A 612 20.78 0.15 21.73
N SER A 613 21.71 -0.58 21.11
CA SER A 613 23.06 -0.09 20.82
C SER A 613 23.14 0.95 19.69
N GLU A 614 22.00 1.36 19.11
CA GLU A 614 21.93 2.21 17.91
C GLU A 614 21.03 3.46 18.11
N PRO A 615 21.40 4.39 19.02
CA PRO A 615 20.55 5.54 19.38
C PRO A 615 20.34 6.54 18.23
N GLU A 616 21.23 6.59 17.24
CA GLU A 616 21.07 7.41 16.03
C GLU A 616 19.82 7.00 15.23
N GLN A 617 19.53 5.70 15.13
CA GLN A 617 18.30 5.22 14.50
C GLN A 617 17.06 5.63 15.29
N GLY A 618 17.18 5.68 16.62
CA GLY A 618 16.13 6.21 17.49
C GLY A 618 15.84 7.68 17.20
N MET A 619 16.89 8.48 16.97
CA MET A 619 16.76 9.90 16.61
C MET A 619 16.13 10.10 15.23
N ASP A 620 16.60 9.37 14.21
CA ASP A 620 16.03 9.43 12.86
C ASP A 620 14.54 9.06 12.87
N PHE A 621 14.20 7.97 13.57
CA PHE A 621 12.82 7.53 13.72
C PHE A 621 11.95 8.54 14.48
N PHE A 622 12.49 9.14 15.54
CA PHE A 622 11.80 10.16 16.33
C PHE A 622 11.50 11.40 15.52
N THR A 623 12.51 11.98 14.86
CA THR A 623 12.37 13.24 14.11
C THR A 623 11.40 13.10 12.96
N GLU A 624 11.54 12.04 12.16
CA GLU A 624 10.64 11.76 11.03
C GLU A 624 9.21 11.47 11.52
N GLY A 625 9.09 10.71 12.60
CA GLY A 625 7.80 10.34 13.18
C GLY A 625 7.05 11.53 13.77
N VAL A 626 7.71 12.38 14.55
CA VAL A 626 7.10 13.60 15.09
C VAL A 626 6.65 14.51 13.95
N LYS A 627 7.50 14.74 12.94
CA LYS A 627 7.14 15.59 11.79
C LYS A 627 5.85 15.09 11.12
N ARG A 628 5.83 13.82 10.69
CA ARG A 628 4.73 13.29 9.87
C ARG A 628 3.47 12.93 10.65
N LEU A 629 3.61 12.47 11.89
CA LEU A 629 2.46 12.10 12.73
C LEU A 629 1.78 13.34 13.32
N SER A 630 2.50 14.43 13.59
CA SER A 630 1.89 15.67 14.11
C SER A 630 0.83 16.20 13.15
N ASP A 631 1.20 16.39 11.88
CA ASP A 631 0.31 16.91 10.84
C ASP A 631 -0.88 15.96 10.60
N MET A 632 -0.60 14.66 10.53
CA MET A 632 -1.64 13.67 10.26
C MET A 632 -2.62 13.52 11.42
N ILE A 633 -2.15 13.49 12.68
CA ILE A 633 -3.03 13.40 13.85
C ILE A 633 -3.84 14.69 14.01
N GLU A 634 -3.24 15.85 13.75
CA GLU A 634 -3.97 17.12 13.73
C GLU A 634 -5.08 17.12 12.68
N LEU A 635 -4.78 16.73 11.44
CA LEU A 635 -5.79 16.58 10.39
C LEU A 635 -6.89 15.58 10.80
N PHE A 636 -6.50 14.44 11.35
CA PHE A 636 -7.39 13.36 11.78
C PHE A 636 -8.37 13.79 12.89
N THR A 637 -7.89 14.61 13.84
CA THR A 637 -8.64 14.99 15.05
C THR A 637 -9.38 16.32 14.94
N SER A 638 -8.88 17.25 14.12
CA SER A 638 -9.47 18.59 13.98
C SER A 638 -10.56 18.68 12.91
N ARG A 639 -10.56 17.79 11.91
CA ARG A 639 -11.49 17.82 10.78
C ARG A 639 -12.23 16.49 10.65
N GLU A 640 -13.37 16.37 11.32
CA GLU A 640 -14.14 15.12 11.41
C GLU A 640 -14.38 14.45 10.03
N ASN A 641 -14.68 15.27 9.01
CA ASN A 641 -15.10 14.83 7.67
C ASN A 641 -14.03 14.96 6.58
N PHE A 642 -12.75 15.23 6.89
CA PHE A 642 -11.76 15.52 5.85
C PHE A 642 -11.66 14.40 4.79
N PHE A 643 -11.70 13.15 5.24
CA PHE A 643 -11.60 12.00 4.33
C PHE A 643 -12.88 11.82 3.50
N HIS A 644 -14.05 12.10 4.09
CA HIS A 644 -15.32 12.05 3.37
C HIS A 644 -15.38 13.11 2.27
N GLU A 645 -14.90 14.33 2.53
CA GLU A 645 -14.78 15.40 1.53
C GLU A 645 -13.88 14.98 0.35
N ILE A 646 -12.70 14.40 0.65
CA ILE A 646 -11.80 13.86 -0.37
C ILE A 646 -12.49 12.75 -1.16
N TYR A 647 -13.08 11.77 -0.48
CA TYR A 647 -13.74 10.64 -1.11
C TYR A 647 -14.86 11.06 -2.07
N GLU A 648 -15.79 11.91 -1.63
CA GLU A 648 -16.91 12.35 -2.48
C GLU A 648 -16.44 13.18 -3.67
N ARG A 649 -15.47 14.08 -3.46
CA ARG A 649 -14.89 14.91 -4.52
C ARG A 649 -14.19 14.06 -5.58
N GLU A 650 -13.36 13.12 -5.15
CA GLU A 650 -12.64 12.23 -6.06
C GLU A 650 -13.56 11.24 -6.75
N LYS A 651 -14.53 10.68 -6.04
CA LYS A 651 -15.57 9.81 -6.61
C LYS A 651 -16.30 10.55 -7.74
N TYR A 652 -16.71 11.80 -7.51
CA TYR A 652 -17.34 12.61 -8.56
C TYR A 652 -16.42 12.83 -9.75
N GLY A 653 -15.14 13.13 -9.52
CA GLY A 653 -14.17 13.28 -10.60
C GLY A 653 -13.98 12.00 -11.41
N TRP A 654 -13.86 10.84 -10.75
CA TRP A 654 -13.74 9.55 -11.45
C TRP A 654 -15.01 9.20 -12.20
N ASP A 655 -16.18 9.48 -11.62
CA ASP A 655 -17.45 9.32 -12.33
C ASP A 655 -17.46 10.14 -13.64
N LEU A 656 -17.10 11.42 -13.56
CA LEU A 656 -17.01 12.29 -14.73
C LEU A 656 -15.96 11.80 -15.75
N TYR A 657 -14.79 11.33 -15.29
CA TYR A 657 -13.75 10.77 -16.15
C TYR A 657 -14.28 9.62 -17.02
N TYR A 658 -14.94 8.63 -16.40
CA TYR A 658 -15.48 7.49 -17.12
C TYR A 658 -16.68 7.86 -17.99
N ASP A 659 -17.54 8.79 -17.54
CA ASP A 659 -18.66 9.29 -18.34
C ASP A 659 -18.18 9.99 -19.62
N ILE A 660 -17.11 10.79 -19.53
CA ILE A 660 -16.49 11.44 -20.70
C ILE A 660 -15.99 10.40 -21.69
N LEU A 661 -15.24 9.39 -21.23
CA LEU A 661 -14.68 8.36 -22.11
C LEU A 661 -15.76 7.52 -22.79
N ASP A 662 -16.80 7.14 -22.06
CA ASP A 662 -17.93 6.39 -22.61
C ASP A 662 -18.76 7.22 -23.60
N PHE A 663 -18.82 8.54 -23.42
CA PHE A 663 -19.43 9.43 -24.39
C PHE A 663 -18.58 9.63 -25.64
N LEU A 664 -17.27 9.81 -25.47
CA LEU A 664 -16.33 10.00 -26.58
C LEU A 664 -16.22 8.76 -27.48
N GLU A 665 -16.17 7.57 -26.89
CA GLU A 665 -16.21 6.31 -27.66
C GLU A 665 -17.42 6.27 -28.62
N ARG A 666 -18.63 6.51 -28.09
CA ARG A 666 -19.86 6.55 -28.91
C ARG A 666 -19.81 7.64 -29.97
N LYS A 667 -19.28 8.81 -29.64
CA LYS A 667 -19.20 9.93 -30.60
C LYS A 667 -18.20 9.70 -31.72
N ILE A 668 -17.09 9.03 -31.43
CA ILE A 668 -16.13 8.58 -32.44
C ILE A 668 -16.82 7.58 -33.38
N ASP A 669 -17.55 6.60 -32.83
CA ASP A 669 -18.29 5.61 -33.64
C ASP A 669 -19.39 6.24 -34.51
N GLU A 670 -20.03 7.30 -34.01
CA GLU A 670 -21.05 8.09 -34.74
C GLU A 670 -20.44 9.04 -35.79
N GLY A 671 -19.11 9.17 -35.85
CA GLY A 671 -18.43 10.06 -36.79
C GLY A 671 -18.43 11.55 -36.39
N ASP A 672 -18.59 11.88 -35.11
CA ASP A 672 -18.52 13.26 -34.62
C ASP A 672 -17.11 13.84 -34.83
N SER A 673 -17.01 14.90 -35.62
CA SER A 673 -15.73 15.47 -36.04
C SER A 673 -14.89 16.02 -34.89
N TYR A 674 -15.53 16.53 -33.83
CA TYR A 674 -14.81 17.05 -32.67
C TYR A 674 -14.25 15.92 -31.81
N ALA A 675 -15.04 14.85 -31.58
CA ALA A 675 -14.57 13.67 -30.86
C ALA A 675 -13.42 12.98 -31.61
N ILE A 676 -13.50 12.88 -32.95
CA ILE A 676 -12.41 12.36 -33.78
C ILE A 676 -11.15 13.22 -33.64
N GLN A 677 -11.29 14.55 -33.67
CA GLN A 677 -10.15 15.46 -33.49
C GLN A 677 -9.49 15.29 -32.12
N LEU A 678 -10.27 15.13 -31.05
CA LEU A 678 -9.72 14.82 -29.72
C LEU A 678 -8.99 13.47 -29.71
N GLY A 679 -9.50 12.48 -30.45
CA GLY A 679 -8.85 11.19 -30.63
C GLY A 679 -7.54 11.27 -31.42
N ASP A 680 -7.45 12.13 -32.43
CA ASP A 680 -6.19 12.42 -33.14
C ASP A 680 -5.17 13.05 -32.18
N THR A 681 -5.57 14.07 -31.43
CA THR A 681 -4.72 14.71 -30.40
C THR A 681 -4.23 13.70 -29.37
N ALA A 682 -5.11 12.81 -28.89
CA ALA A 682 -4.75 11.74 -27.98
C ALA A 682 -3.66 10.83 -28.56
N ARG A 683 -3.83 10.39 -29.80
CA ARG A 683 -2.82 9.54 -30.48
C ARG A 683 -1.49 10.24 -30.65
N ASP A 684 -1.49 11.54 -30.98
CA ASP A 684 -0.26 12.32 -31.13
C ASP A 684 0.47 12.50 -29.80
N ILE A 685 -0.26 12.81 -28.72
CA ILE A 685 0.31 12.89 -27.38
C ILE A 685 0.93 11.53 -27.02
N ILE A 686 0.17 10.43 -27.07
CA ILE A 686 0.65 9.09 -26.70
C ILE A 686 1.86 8.68 -27.54
N LYS A 687 1.88 8.98 -28.84
CA LYS A 687 3.03 8.71 -29.71
C LYS A 687 4.28 9.47 -29.27
N SER A 688 4.14 10.69 -28.78
CA SER A 688 5.26 11.48 -28.23
C SER A 688 5.82 10.91 -26.92
N LEU A 689 5.01 10.16 -26.16
CA LEU A 689 5.42 9.57 -24.90
C LEU A 689 6.23 8.29 -25.06
N ARG A 690 6.15 7.63 -26.22
CA ARG A 690 6.90 6.42 -26.51
C ARG A 690 8.40 6.71 -26.56
N LEU A 691 9.19 5.98 -25.77
CA LEU A 691 10.65 6.07 -25.86
C LEU A 691 11.14 5.47 -27.18
N LYS A 692 12.05 6.18 -27.83
CA LYS A 692 12.77 5.71 -29.01
C LYS A 692 14.11 5.17 -28.54
N ILE A 693 14.10 3.92 -28.11
CA ILE A 693 15.34 3.23 -27.80
C ILE A 693 15.86 2.70 -29.12
N ASP A 694 16.80 3.43 -29.71
CA ASP A 694 17.56 2.91 -30.84
C ASP A 694 18.30 1.70 -30.31
N ASN A 695 17.91 0.51 -30.78
CA ASN A 695 18.74 -0.67 -30.62
C ASN A 695 20.01 -0.37 -31.41
N LEU A 696 21.03 0.19 -30.75
CA LEU A 696 22.39 0.14 -31.24
C LEU A 696 22.75 -1.35 -31.27
N LEU A 697 22.44 -1.95 -32.42
CA LEU A 697 23.03 -3.18 -32.89
C LEU A 697 24.54 -2.94 -32.93
N GLU A 698 25.27 -3.51 -31.98
CA GLU A 698 26.40 -4.43 -32.21
C GLU A 698 26.98 -4.96 -30.89
#